data_AF-A0A0C2HNF1-F1
#
_entry.id   AF-A0A0C2HNF1-F1
#
_cell.length_a   1.000
_cell.length_b   1.000
_cell.length_c   1.000
_cell.angle_alpha   90.00
_cell.angle_beta   90.00
_cell.angle_gamma   90.00
#
_symmetry.space_group_name_H-M   'P 1'
#
loop_
_entity.id
_entity.type
_entity.pdbx_description
1 polymer ?
#
loop_
_entity_poly.entity_id
_entity_poly.type
_entity_poly.pdbx_seq_one_letter_code
_entity_poly.pdbx_strand_id
1 'polypeptide(L)'
;MKKLILFSIAITLFVTGCGGGSGSDGPLEGEDNSNTRTISGIVTDPAIRDARLELRKTSDGSLAAICGAAGTQLCNNTWSGADGRFTLAVRKTSDLSDYYLVTHGGIDTVYGTSFESISLRSPLQAFSGHSGEIVVSPVTSILNPFVEECDLRTALGLSGHTNLLADPTENTELLKVSYLLVKIALAYNELGGSEDAFARMGEELALQPLFDQGGNLRRPFLEEVFHDSSLAEDYSAKMDAIAATALRLRGFSGDPAAVMGMIAGSEKLAAFTAALNAIIVDLPETVSDTYTENVTALYTKVEELAGEIPIEGFSISQLARFVAYSNAFFADYTNYLNREIFAAELAVIVPPGQEGEAFLEALRYLAQERVQVASVPLAAPLGNDNAQRAEYYFNSNLDRGYQARTLISAIYNDAMNDEIYLEIVKYYAAQGRHQRAAALADAYIVSSLNRATAYSHIGRHSAAYSAELAFDYLSQAESRFREIAQNRGLSDELVDELILVANRYTQLGNFSQARALREWLLGEVTRLDNSGTPTRFTLHARLISGQQHLIEDLISENQKAEALAGIAYFVELVDKLEINPSPTNANPYAQHMVYYARAMGFYRDLADSANDAWIKNEVMNLFAEIQALKEWTQDNRGGFQWMGSTYYGTIAGHVCWAGGLDAAISEVLNQIDVDKGAVAITGRYAALRGIMIALAEEDFSAARAFYEEQNPLAADFSNLSVNHSYIDAYAYFNQSNPGLAVHALERGDSLLAEKALDYIRGKIDEAVVYYVTHNINEAASLVSFATTMAGSRYLERGYVKLAHAYARLGAKDKAAAVLLSAEEYVDTLPASFIKSKSYATIGYFFHDMGYQPDAAALFDKARTVDSSGITDAKERSEYSLGIARDFFFRGDNAGMSGYLEEATRHALEIHASGTIDNTRARDESTALRNIALEYGKVPDLKKAKDLLQLAIEAAEQITADNSRTTAYANIVRTYARLGLVDLAYAAAQRLHATVPERNSSIRDIAKHVTSIDDFPDSPLAFVDTDKDGRPDFFVPWASPEQIAASGLELDDDSDGDGKPDTVDLTPFHAD
;
A
#
# COMPACT_ATOMS: atom_id res chain seq x y z
N MET A 1 46.80 -51.36 -22.25
CA MET A 1 47.42 -52.52 -21.58
C MET A 1 47.19 -52.36 -20.08
N LYS A 2 46.40 -53.26 -19.46
CA LYS A 2 46.20 -53.49 -18.00
C LYS A 2 45.65 -52.32 -17.15
N LYS A 3 44.35 -52.37 -16.79
CA LYS A 3 43.76 -52.91 -15.53
C LYS A 3 44.03 -51.99 -14.32
N LEU A 4 43.04 -51.25 -13.79
CA LEU A 4 41.95 -51.66 -12.88
C LEU A 4 42.30 -51.25 -11.44
N ILE A 5 41.51 -50.34 -10.86
CA ILE A 5 40.90 -50.34 -9.52
C ILE A 5 40.59 -48.88 -9.13
N LEU A 6 39.29 -48.53 -9.25
CA LEU A 6 38.63 -47.53 -8.43
C LEU A 6 38.56 -48.09 -7.00
N PHE A 7 38.91 -47.28 -6.00
CA PHE A 7 38.47 -47.51 -4.62
C PHE A 7 37.61 -46.33 -4.18
N SER A 8 36.29 -46.52 -4.31
CA SER A 8 35.29 -45.82 -3.53
C SER A 8 35.39 -46.33 -2.10
N ILE A 9 35.79 -45.48 -1.15
CA ILE A 9 35.61 -45.76 0.26
C ILE A 9 34.28 -45.13 0.66
N ALA A 10 33.27 -46.00 0.75
CA ALA A 10 32.06 -45.75 1.51
C ALA A 10 32.42 -45.69 2.99
N ILE A 11 32.32 -44.52 3.61
CA ILE A 11 32.24 -44.42 5.06
C ILE A 11 30.76 -44.44 5.41
N THR A 12 30.37 -45.61 5.92
CA THR A 12 29.09 -45.91 6.54
C THR A 12 28.89 -44.99 7.75
N LEU A 13 28.14 -43.91 7.58
CA LEU A 13 27.55 -43.17 8.69
C LEU A 13 26.29 -43.92 9.13
N PHE A 14 26.41 -44.61 10.27
CA PHE A 14 25.26 -45.10 11.02
C PHE A 14 24.45 -43.89 11.48
N VAL A 15 23.36 -43.61 10.76
CA VAL A 15 22.27 -42.78 11.27
C VAL A 15 21.51 -43.65 12.27
N THR A 16 21.80 -43.49 13.56
CA THR A 16 20.86 -43.82 14.61
C THR A 16 19.75 -42.78 14.56
N GLY A 17 18.73 -43.04 13.76
CA GLY A 17 17.44 -42.35 13.86
C GLY A 17 16.81 -42.71 15.19
N CYS A 18 16.55 -41.71 16.03
CA CYS A 18 15.72 -41.83 17.21
C CYS A 18 14.26 -41.94 16.75
N GLY A 19 13.89 -43.12 16.27
CA GLY A 19 12.49 -43.55 16.17
C GLY A 19 12.07 -44.09 17.52
N GLY A 20 11.27 -43.31 18.25
CA GLY A 20 10.62 -43.73 19.50
C GLY A 20 9.36 -44.53 19.22
N GLY A 21 9.49 -45.72 18.64
CA GLY A 21 8.43 -46.73 18.63
C GLY A 21 8.55 -47.59 19.89
N SER A 22 7.70 -47.34 20.89
CA SER A 22 7.59 -48.19 22.08
C SER A 22 6.57 -49.29 21.84
N GLY A 23 7.00 -50.40 21.24
CA GLY A 23 6.34 -51.70 21.36
C GLY A 23 7.14 -52.57 22.32
N SER A 24 6.70 -52.69 23.57
CA SER A 24 7.25 -53.62 24.55
C SER A 24 6.31 -54.83 24.67
N ASP A 25 6.64 -55.91 23.97
CA ASP A 25 6.15 -57.24 24.32
C ASP A 25 7.07 -57.86 25.38
N GLY A 26 6.63 -57.75 26.64
CA GLY A 26 7.15 -58.44 27.81
C GLY A 26 6.06 -58.43 28.88
N PRO A 27 5.69 -59.57 29.49
CA PRO A 27 4.45 -59.69 30.25
C PRO A 27 4.61 -59.00 31.60
N LEU A 28 4.18 -57.74 31.64
CA LEU A 28 3.91 -57.02 32.88
C LEU A 28 2.43 -56.66 32.84
N GLU A 29 1.64 -57.39 33.63
CA GLU A 29 0.30 -56.96 34.02
C GLU A 29 0.42 -55.60 34.73
N GLY A 30 0.22 -54.53 33.97
CA GLY A 30 0.12 -53.16 34.47
C GLY A 30 -1.13 -52.53 33.86
N GLU A 31 -2.11 -52.21 34.70
CA GLU A 31 -3.38 -51.59 34.31
C GLU A 31 -3.15 -50.29 33.51
N ASP A 32 -3.76 -50.21 32.32
CA ASP A 32 -3.82 -49.00 31.50
C ASP A 32 -4.62 -47.91 32.23
N ASN A 33 -3.89 -47.05 32.94
CA ASN A 33 -4.41 -45.97 33.79
C ASN A 33 -4.81 -44.71 32.99
N SER A 34 -5.01 -44.79 31.67
CA SER A 34 -5.53 -43.68 30.86
C SER A 34 -7.06 -43.58 31.00
N ASN A 35 -7.57 -42.42 31.44
CA ASN A 35 -9.02 -42.15 31.57
C ASN A 35 -9.71 -41.85 30.22
N THR A 36 -8.96 -41.84 29.13
CA THR A 36 -9.38 -41.39 27.80
C THR A 36 -9.09 -42.46 26.75
N ARG A 37 -9.92 -42.52 25.70
CA ARG A 37 -9.74 -43.32 24.49
C ARG A 37 -9.55 -42.37 23.31
N THR A 38 -8.79 -42.82 22.32
CA THR A 38 -8.60 -42.08 21.08
C THR A 38 -9.72 -42.43 20.10
N ILE A 39 -10.32 -41.42 19.49
CA ILE A 39 -11.14 -41.56 18.28
C ILE A 39 -10.42 -40.86 17.13
N SER A 40 -10.51 -41.43 15.93
CA SER A 40 -9.89 -40.88 14.73
C SER A 40 -10.81 -41.04 13.53
N GLY A 41 -10.56 -40.22 12.52
CA GLY A 41 -11.39 -40.20 11.32
C GLY A 41 -10.84 -39.29 10.25
N ILE A 42 -11.68 -38.99 9.26
CA ILE A 42 -11.40 -38.09 8.14
C ILE A 42 -12.58 -37.13 7.92
N VAL A 43 -12.27 -35.88 7.62
CA VAL A 43 -13.21 -34.91 7.06
C VAL A 43 -13.04 -34.93 5.54
N THR A 44 -14.09 -35.34 4.82
CA THR A 44 -13.98 -35.70 3.40
C THR A 44 -15.17 -35.27 2.53
N ASP A 45 -14.85 -34.47 1.53
CA ASP A 45 -15.36 -34.38 0.17
C ASP A 45 -14.14 -33.91 -0.63
N PRO A 46 -13.45 -34.83 -1.33
CA PRO A 46 -12.02 -35.10 -1.08
C PRO A 46 -11.43 -34.72 0.29
N ALA A 47 -10.13 -34.89 0.55
CA ALA A 47 -9.59 -34.53 1.86
C ALA A 47 -9.82 -33.02 2.16
N ILE A 48 -10.57 -32.70 3.21
CA ILE A 48 -10.81 -31.32 3.66
C ILE A 48 -9.84 -31.01 4.79
N ARG A 49 -8.86 -30.16 4.49
CA ARG A 49 -7.86 -29.72 5.47
C ARG A 49 -8.36 -28.55 6.29
N ASP A 50 -7.83 -28.44 7.50
CA ASP A 50 -7.95 -27.27 8.37
C ASP A 50 -9.39 -26.98 8.84
N ALA A 51 -10.28 -27.96 8.73
CA ALA A 51 -11.64 -27.86 9.25
C ALA A 51 -11.59 -28.03 10.77
N ARG A 52 -12.14 -27.07 11.53
CA ARG A 52 -12.25 -27.18 12.99
C ARG A 52 -13.34 -28.16 13.35
N LEU A 53 -13.02 -29.18 14.13
CA LEU A 53 -13.95 -30.20 14.61
C LEU A 53 -14.45 -29.88 16.01
N GLU A 54 -15.77 -29.91 16.16
CA GLU A 54 -16.44 -29.84 17.45
C GLU A 54 -17.21 -31.13 17.74
N LEU A 55 -17.06 -31.65 18.95
CA LEU A 55 -17.91 -32.72 19.45
C LEU A 55 -19.08 -32.14 20.23
N ARG A 56 -20.31 -32.39 19.77
CA ARG A 56 -21.54 -31.85 20.37
C ARG A 56 -22.49 -32.94 20.82
N LYS A 57 -23.32 -32.64 21.82
CA LYS A 57 -24.33 -33.58 22.32
C LYS A 57 -25.55 -33.60 21.40
N THR A 58 -26.04 -34.79 21.10
CA THR A 58 -27.25 -34.99 20.27
C THR A 58 -28.52 -34.46 20.95
N SER A 59 -28.56 -34.40 22.29
CA SER A 59 -29.76 -34.01 23.05
C SER A 59 -30.11 -32.52 22.98
N ASP A 60 -29.09 -31.64 22.94
CA ASP A 60 -29.26 -30.19 23.08
C ASP A 60 -28.30 -29.35 22.21
N GLY A 61 -27.41 -30.00 21.43
CA GLY A 61 -26.42 -29.32 20.58
C GLY A 61 -25.28 -28.65 21.34
N SER A 62 -25.20 -28.80 22.67
CA SER A 62 -24.14 -28.17 23.47
C SER A 62 -22.77 -28.81 23.21
N LEU A 63 -21.71 -28.00 23.31
CA LEU A 63 -20.33 -28.44 23.16
C LEU A 63 -19.96 -29.44 24.28
N ALA A 64 -19.35 -30.55 23.90
CA ALA A 64 -18.96 -31.58 24.84
C ALA A 64 -17.72 -31.17 25.65
N ALA A 65 -17.71 -31.46 26.95
CA ALA A 65 -16.60 -31.20 27.87
C ALA A 65 -15.93 -32.51 28.33
N ILE A 66 -15.55 -33.35 27.37
CA ILE A 66 -15.02 -34.70 27.61
C ILE A 66 -13.68 -34.96 26.91
N CYS A 67 -13.05 -33.92 26.36
CA CYS A 67 -11.85 -34.03 25.53
C CYS A 67 -10.55 -33.76 26.28
N GLY A 68 -9.43 -33.95 25.57
CA GLY A 68 -8.08 -33.72 26.08
C GLY A 68 -7.55 -34.89 26.91
N ALA A 69 -6.28 -34.82 27.32
CA ALA A 69 -5.61 -35.92 28.02
C ALA A 69 -6.34 -36.38 29.31
N ALA A 70 -6.99 -35.45 30.02
CA ALA A 70 -7.77 -35.71 31.23
C ALA A 70 -9.26 -36.03 30.98
N GLY A 71 -9.76 -35.85 29.75
CA GLY A 71 -11.16 -36.09 29.39
C GLY A 71 -12.14 -35.09 30.04
N THR A 72 -11.74 -33.85 30.23
CA THR A 72 -12.53 -32.78 30.89
C THR A 72 -12.53 -31.46 30.13
N GLN A 73 -11.78 -31.34 29.03
CA GLN A 73 -11.70 -30.13 28.22
C GLN A 73 -12.87 -30.04 27.25
N LEU A 74 -13.16 -28.82 26.80
CA LEU A 74 -14.07 -28.58 25.70
C LEU A 74 -13.54 -29.22 24.42
N CYS A 75 -14.44 -29.80 23.65
CA CYS A 75 -14.13 -30.55 22.45
C CYS A 75 -14.23 -29.67 21.20
N ASN A 76 -13.48 -28.57 21.14
CA ASN A 76 -13.45 -27.61 20.01
C ASN A 76 -12.04 -27.29 19.51
N ASN A 77 -11.00 -27.91 20.08
CA ASN A 77 -9.59 -27.62 19.77
C ASN A 77 -8.98 -28.74 18.92
N THR A 78 -9.62 -29.12 17.83
CA THR A 78 -9.12 -30.15 16.93
C THR A 78 -9.39 -29.74 15.50
N TRP A 79 -8.40 -29.93 14.63
CA TRP A 79 -8.48 -29.59 13.22
C TRP A 79 -8.13 -30.81 12.38
N SER A 80 -8.66 -30.88 11.16
CA SER A 80 -8.22 -31.86 10.18
C SER A 80 -6.86 -31.45 9.60
N GLY A 81 -5.98 -32.44 9.37
CA GLY A 81 -4.69 -32.21 8.72
C GLY A 81 -4.80 -32.05 7.21
N ALA A 82 -3.64 -31.93 6.53
CA ALA A 82 -3.56 -31.79 5.07
C ALA A 82 -4.18 -32.97 4.28
N ASP A 83 -4.30 -34.14 4.89
CA ASP A 83 -4.95 -35.33 4.34
C ASP A 83 -6.39 -35.52 4.84
N GLY A 84 -6.96 -34.50 5.49
CA GLY A 84 -8.29 -34.49 6.07
C GLY A 84 -8.42 -35.28 7.37
N ARG A 85 -7.35 -35.93 7.84
CA ARG A 85 -7.43 -36.80 9.03
C ARG A 85 -7.43 -35.98 10.31
N PHE A 86 -8.13 -36.50 11.31
CA PHE A 86 -8.16 -35.93 12.66
C PHE A 86 -8.04 -37.02 13.73
N THR A 87 -7.66 -36.61 14.94
CA THR A 87 -7.59 -37.48 16.11
C THR A 87 -8.00 -36.72 17.36
N LEU A 88 -8.87 -37.32 18.19
CA LEU A 88 -9.43 -36.70 19.38
C LEU A 88 -9.31 -37.68 20.57
N ALA A 89 -8.80 -37.22 21.71
CA ALA A 89 -8.83 -37.99 22.96
C ALA A 89 -10.12 -37.67 23.72
N VAL A 90 -10.96 -38.67 23.97
CA VAL A 90 -12.27 -38.53 24.65
C VAL A 90 -12.35 -39.43 25.88
N ARG A 91 -13.11 -39.04 26.89
CA ARG A 91 -13.28 -39.84 28.12
C ARG A 91 -13.79 -41.26 27.83
N LYS A 92 -13.13 -42.30 28.39
CA LYS A 92 -13.48 -43.73 28.18
C LYS A 92 -14.92 -44.08 28.58
N THR A 93 -15.46 -43.42 29.62
CA THR A 93 -16.78 -43.71 30.18
C THR A 93 -17.94 -43.06 29.41
N SER A 94 -17.66 -42.18 28.44
CA SER A 94 -18.70 -41.51 27.67
C SER A 94 -19.23 -42.42 26.57
N ASP A 95 -20.55 -42.54 26.44
CA ASP A 95 -21.17 -43.22 25.31
C ASP A 95 -21.11 -42.33 24.07
N LEU A 96 -20.48 -42.80 22.99
CA LEU A 96 -20.32 -41.98 21.79
C LEU A 96 -21.63 -41.84 21.00
N SER A 97 -22.63 -42.71 21.20
CA SER A 97 -23.92 -42.55 20.53
C SER A 97 -24.66 -41.27 20.94
N ASP A 98 -24.30 -40.69 22.09
CA ASP A 98 -24.89 -39.44 22.59
C ASP A 98 -24.31 -38.18 21.90
N TYR A 99 -23.38 -38.36 20.96
CA TYR A 99 -22.63 -37.26 20.34
C TYR A 99 -22.61 -37.33 18.82
N TYR A 100 -22.36 -36.18 18.21
CA TYR A 100 -22.03 -36.03 16.80
C TYR A 100 -20.86 -35.06 16.64
N LEU A 101 -20.12 -35.23 15.55
CA LEU A 101 -19.11 -34.27 15.12
C LEU A 101 -19.76 -33.22 14.22
N VAL A 102 -19.33 -31.98 14.36
CA VAL A 102 -19.61 -30.90 13.40
C VAL A 102 -18.30 -30.22 13.02
N THR A 103 -18.18 -29.79 11.76
CA THR A 103 -17.04 -29.02 11.27
C THR A 103 -17.38 -27.56 11.05
N HIS A 104 -16.38 -26.71 11.16
CA HIS A 104 -16.43 -25.29 10.79
C HIS A 104 -15.20 -24.95 9.94
N GLY A 105 -15.42 -24.33 8.78
CA GLY A 105 -14.33 -23.97 7.88
C GLY A 105 -13.64 -25.18 7.22
N GLY A 106 -12.45 -24.93 6.71
CA GLY A 106 -11.64 -25.89 5.97
C GLY A 106 -11.78 -25.75 4.45
N ILE A 107 -10.84 -26.35 3.74
CA ILE A 107 -10.76 -26.28 2.27
C ILE A 107 -10.53 -27.69 1.71
N ASP A 108 -11.33 -28.07 0.70
CA ASP A 108 -11.11 -29.28 -0.07
C ASP A 108 -9.80 -29.19 -0.87
N THR A 109 -8.92 -30.20 -0.71
CA THR A 109 -7.58 -30.23 -1.30
C THR A 109 -7.52 -30.53 -2.80
N VAL A 110 -8.61 -30.99 -3.40
CA VAL A 110 -8.73 -31.38 -4.81
C VAL A 110 -9.61 -30.40 -5.58
N TYR A 111 -10.76 -29.98 -5.02
CA TYR A 111 -11.72 -29.08 -5.66
C TYR A 111 -11.57 -27.62 -5.21
N GLY A 112 -10.74 -27.32 -4.20
CA GLY A 112 -10.51 -25.95 -3.74
C GLY A 112 -11.74 -25.29 -3.11
N THR A 113 -12.75 -26.08 -2.79
CA THR A 113 -14.02 -25.58 -2.25
C THR A 113 -13.83 -25.20 -0.79
N SER A 114 -14.19 -23.95 -0.44
CA SER A 114 -14.20 -23.48 0.95
C SER A 114 -15.46 -23.96 1.67
N PHE A 115 -15.29 -24.42 2.91
CA PHE A 115 -16.35 -24.83 3.82
C PHE A 115 -16.59 -23.78 4.92
N GLU A 116 -16.14 -22.54 4.75
CA GLU A 116 -16.40 -21.46 5.72
C GLU A 116 -17.88 -21.15 5.90
N SER A 117 -18.68 -21.29 4.83
CA SER A 117 -20.11 -21.01 4.87
C SER A 117 -20.98 -22.23 5.18
N ILE A 118 -20.44 -23.45 5.20
CA ILE A 118 -21.21 -24.69 5.38
C ILE A 118 -20.55 -25.61 6.41
N SER A 119 -21.35 -26.27 7.26
CA SER A 119 -20.84 -27.21 8.26
C SER A 119 -21.16 -28.65 7.88
N LEU A 120 -20.17 -29.54 7.99
CA LEU A 120 -20.40 -30.97 7.86
C LEU A 120 -20.72 -31.58 9.23
N ARG A 121 -21.54 -32.61 9.24
CA ARG A 121 -21.94 -33.34 10.45
C ARG A 121 -21.73 -34.84 10.28
N SER A 122 -21.46 -35.51 11.39
CA SER A 122 -21.41 -36.98 11.41
C SER A 122 -21.91 -37.52 12.75
N PRO A 123 -23.05 -38.25 12.77
CA PRO A 123 -23.57 -38.86 13.99
C PRO A 123 -22.69 -40.05 14.39
N LEU A 124 -22.08 -39.99 15.58
CA LEU A 124 -21.15 -41.05 16.02
C LEU A 124 -21.85 -42.38 16.30
N GLN A 125 -23.17 -42.36 16.55
CA GLN A 125 -23.99 -43.56 16.66
C GLN A 125 -23.87 -44.47 15.42
N ALA A 126 -23.74 -43.88 14.22
CA ALA A 126 -23.60 -44.63 12.98
C ALA A 126 -22.30 -45.46 12.91
N PHE A 127 -21.29 -45.08 13.69
CA PHE A 127 -19.96 -45.72 13.73
C PHE A 127 -19.77 -46.59 14.98
N SER A 128 -20.86 -47.05 15.60
CA SER A 128 -20.83 -47.88 16.81
C SER A 128 -19.87 -49.08 16.65
N GLY A 129 -18.75 -49.07 17.39
CA GLY A 129 -17.71 -50.10 17.34
C GLY A 129 -16.50 -49.82 16.45
N HIS A 130 -16.50 -48.72 15.67
CA HIS A 130 -15.45 -48.36 14.70
C HIS A 130 -14.90 -46.95 14.98
N SER A 131 -14.38 -46.72 16.19
CA SER A 131 -13.92 -45.39 16.62
C SER A 131 -12.65 -44.88 15.92
N GLY A 132 -12.05 -45.67 15.03
CA GLY A 132 -10.85 -45.30 14.26
C GLY A 132 -11.12 -44.89 12.81
N GLU A 133 -12.35 -45.04 12.32
CA GLU A 133 -12.74 -44.92 10.90
C GLU A 133 -13.95 -43.98 10.74
N ILE A 134 -14.04 -42.94 11.58
CA ILE A 134 -15.16 -41.99 11.51
C ILE A 134 -15.02 -41.15 10.23
N VAL A 135 -16.10 -41.08 9.46
CA VAL A 135 -16.16 -40.25 8.26
C VAL A 135 -17.07 -39.06 8.52
N VAL A 136 -16.58 -37.85 8.25
CA VAL A 136 -17.36 -36.61 8.29
C VAL A 136 -17.44 -36.08 6.86
N SER A 137 -18.58 -36.27 6.21
CA SER A 137 -18.80 -35.95 4.81
C SER A 137 -20.17 -35.29 4.57
N PRO A 138 -20.41 -34.70 3.39
CA PRO A 138 -21.73 -34.23 2.98
C PRO A 138 -22.83 -35.29 3.13
N VAL A 139 -22.50 -36.56 2.86
CA VAL A 139 -23.44 -37.67 2.96
C VAL A 139 -23.72 -38.04 4.43
N THR A 140 -22.71 -38.01 5.31
CA THR A 140 -22.98 -38.22 6.75
C THR A 140 -23.73 -37.04 7.38
N SER A 141 -23.67 -35.86 6.76
CA SER A 141 -24.32 -34.63 7.24
C SER A 141 -25.83 -34.66 7.07
N ILE A 142 -26.32 -35.41 6.07
CA ILE A 142 -27.75 -35.60 5.79
C ILE A 142 -28.34 -36.83 6.49
N LEU A 143 -27.54 -37.59 7.25
CA LEU A 143 -28.03 -38.75 8.00
C LEU A 143 -28.99 -38.31 9.10
N ASN A 144 -30.26 -38.66 8.94
CA ASN A 144 -31.31 -38.36 9.89
C ASN A 144 -31.59 -39.60 10.77
N PRO A 145 -31.61 -39.49 12.11
CA PRO A 145 -31.96 -40.60 13.01
C PRO A 145 -33.37 -41.18 12.78
N PHE A 146 -34.24 -40.50 12.03
CA PHE A 146 -35.61 -40.94 11.73
C PHE A 146 -35.78 -41.61 10.35
N VAL A 147 -34.73 -41.72 9.53
CA VAL A 147 -34.78 -42.30 8.18
C VAL A 147 -33.89 -43.54 8.11
N GLU A 148 -34.41 -44.66 7.59
CA GLU A 148 -33.60 -45.87 7.39
C GLU A 148 -32.55 -45.66 6.27
N GLU A 149 -31.32 -46.15 6.46
CA GLU A 149 -30.23 -46.03 5.48
C GLU A 149 -30.58 -46.60 4.09
N CYS A 150 -31.47 -47.61 4.03
CA CYS A 150 -31.97 -48.17 2.77
C CYS A 150 -32.83 -47.18 1.97
N ASP A 151 -33.67 -46.42 2.66
CA ASP A 151 -34.54 -45.43 2.03
C ASP A 151 -33.71 -44.23 1.56
N LEU A 152 -32.75 -43.79 2.37
CA LEU A 152 -31.84 -42.69 2.02
C LEU A 152 -30.95 -43.02 0.81
N ARG A 153 -30.40 -44.24 0.72
CA ARG A 153 -29.64 -44.69 -0.47
C ARG A 153 -30.47 -44.58 -1.75
N THR A 154 -31.72 -45.04 -1.67
CA THR A 154 -32.64 -45.00 -2.81
C THR A 154 -33.01 -43.56 -3.17
N ALA A 155 -33.25 -42.70 -2.17
CA ALA A 155 -33.55 -41.29 -2.37
C ALA A 155 -32.39 -40.52 -3.04
N LEU A 156 -31.15 -40.88 -2.71
CA LEU A 156 -29.94 -40.33 -3.32
C LEU A 156 -29.61 -40.93 -4.70
N GLY A 157 -30.37 -41.92 -5.18
CA GLY A 157 -30.11 -42.60 -6.45
C GLY A 157 -28.86 -43.47 -6.46
N LEU A 158 -28.41 -43.94 -5.30
CA LEU A 158 -27.24 -44.82 -5.15
C LEU A 158 -27.60 -46.29 -5.34
N SER A 159 -26.64 -47.11 -5.78
CA SER A 159 -26.83 -48.56 -5.83
C SER A 159 -26.98 -49.18 -4.43
N GLY A 160 -27.71 -50.29 -4.34
CA GLY A 160 -28.03 -50.93 -3.05
C GLY A 160 -26.83 -51.52 -2.29
N HIS A 161 -25.61 -51.41 -2.83
CA HIS A 161 -24.38 -51.89 -2.20
C HIS A 161 -23.46 -50.75 -1.75
N THR A 162 -23.81 -49.50 -2.06
CA THR A 162 -23.03 -48.33 -1.63
C THR A 162 -23.15 -48.17 -0.11
N ASN A 163 -22.00 -47.99 0.55
CA ASN A 163 -21.92 -47.72 1.98
C ASN A 163 -21.96 -46.20 2.20
N LEU A 164 -23.01 -45.69 2.86
CA LEU A 164 -23.17 -44.26 3.12
C LEU A 164 -22.16 -43.69 4.13
N LEU A 165 -21.53 -44.57 4.92
CA LEU A 165 -20.54 -44.21 5.94
C LEU A 165 -19.09 -44.32 5.43
N ALA A 166 -18.89 -44.71 4.17
CA ALA A 166 -17.57 -44.77 3.57
C ALA A 166 -17.06 -43.39 3.17
N ASP A 167 -15.74 -43.27 3.00
CA ASP A 167 -15.14 -42.10 2.37
C ASP A 167 -15.66 -41.96 0.92
N PRO A 168 -16.27 -40.82 0.53
CA PRO A 168 -16.74 -40.60 -0.84
C PRO A 168 -15.65 -40.83 -1.89
N THR A 169 -14.38 -40.60 -1.57
CA THR A 169 -13.26 -40.79 -2.51
C THR A 169 -13.00 -42.25 -2.89
N GLU A 170 -13.58 -43.21 -2.17
CA GLU A 170 -13.45 -44.65 -2.45
C GLU A 170 -14.56 -45.19 -3.37
N ASN A 171 -15.62 -44.43 -3.63
CA ASN A 171 -16.77 -44.89 -4.42
C ASN A 171 -17.30 -43.81 -5.39
N THR A 172 -17.31 -44.12 -6.69
CA THR A 172 -17.69 -43.16 -7.74
C THR A 172 -19.12 -42.63 -7.62
N GLU A 173 -20.09 -43.45 -7.20
CA GLU A 173 -21.48 -42.98 -7.03
C GLU A 173 -21.58 -42.05 -5.83
N LEU A 174 -20.93 -42.42 -4.73
CA LEU A 174 -20.91 -41.65 -3.49
C LEU A 174 -20.19 -40.31 -3.66
N LEU A 175 -19.05 -40.30 -4.35
CA LEU A 175 -18.30 -39.09 -4.69
C LEU A 175 -19.16 -38.06 -5.43
N LYS A 176 -19.87 -38.50 -6.47
CA LYS A 176 -20.70 -37.60 -7.30
C LYS A 176 -21.86 -37.01 -6.50
N VAL A 177 -22.49 -37.83 -5.67
CA VAL A 177 -23.59 -37.37 -4.80
C VAL A 177 -23.06 -36.41 -3.73
N SER A 178 -21.95 -36.77 -3.07
CA SER A 178 -21.28 -35.92 -2.08
C SER A 178 -21.00 -34.52 -2.63
N TYR A 179 -20.34 -34.46 -3.79
CA TYR A 179 -20.02 -33.23 -4.48
C TYR A 179 -21.28 -32.42 -4.86
N LEU A 180 -22.33 -33.08 -5.37
CA LEU A 180 -23.58 -32.40 -5.72
C LEU A 180 -24.27 -31.80 -4.48
N LEU A 181 -24.26 -32.50 -3.35
CA LEU A 181 -24.81 -32.01 -2.09
C LEU A 181 -24.06 -30.76 -1.61
N VAL A 182 -22.73 -30.71 -1.74
CA VAL A 182 -21.94 -29.51 -1.45
C VAL A 182 -22.36 -28.34 -2.32
N LYS A 183 -22.53 -28.55 -3.64
CA LYS A 183 -22.98 -27.47 -4.55
C LYS A 183 -24.38 -26.96 -4.22
N ILE A 184 -25.30 -27.84 -3.78
CA ILE A 184 -26.63 -27.42 -3.31
C ILE A 184 -26.50 -26.61 -2.01
N ALA A 185 -25.69 -27.07 -1.06
CA ALA A 185 -25.50 -26.40 0.23
C ALA A 185 -24.88 -24.99 0.10
N LEU A 186 -23.86 -24.84 -0.74
CA LEU A 186 -23.25 -23.54 -1.01
C LEU A 186 -24.25 -22.58 -1.65
N ALA A 187 -25.00 -23.03 -2.66
CA ALA A 187 -26.04 -22.21 -3.28
C ALA A 187 -27.16 -21.82 -2.29
N TYR A 188 -27.51 -22.69 -1.35
CA TYR A 188 -28.50 -22.40 -0.30
C TYR A 188 -28.05 -21.20 0.54
N ASN A 189 -26.79 -21.21 0.98
CA ASN A 189 -26.25 -20.14 1.82
C ASN A 189 -25.98 -18.85 1.06
N GLU A 190 -25.52 -18.92 -0.19
CA GLU A 190 -25.37 -17.74 -1.06
C GLU A 190 -26.71 -17.02 -1.30
N LEU A 191 -27.81 -17.76 -1.35
CA LEU A 191 -29.16 -17.21 -1.48
C LEU A 191 -29.77 -16.75 -0.14
N GLY A 192 -28.96 -16.68 0.93
CA GLY A 192 -29.37 -16.18 2.24
C GLY A 192 -30.14 -17.19 3.10
N GLY A 193 -29.94 -18.48 2.86
CA GLY A 193 -30.48 -19.54 3.70
C GLY A 193 -30.14 -19.35 5.18
N SER A 194 -31.12 -19.54 6.06
CA SER A 194 -30.98 -19.27 7.51
C SER A 194 -30.83 -20.53 8.37
N GLU A 195 -31.06 -21.71 7.78
CA GLU A 195 -30.96 -23.01 8.44
C GLU A 195 -29.71 -23.78 7.99
N ASP A 196 -29.44 -24.93 8.62
CA ASP A 196 -28.38 -25.83 8.17
C ASP A 196 -28.80 -26.51 6.84
N ALA A 197 -28.07 -26.23 5.77
CA ALA A 197 -28.41 -26.68 4.42
C ALA A 197 -28.49 -28.21 4.30
N PHE A 198 -27.60 -28.95 4.99
CA PHE A 198 -27.61 -30.42 4.96
C PHE A 198 -28.79 -30.99 5.74
N ALA A 199 -29.13 -30.41 6.90
CA ALA A 199 -30.32 -30.80 7.64
C ALA A 199 -31.59 -30.61 6.78
N ARG A 200 -31.73 -29.46 6.12
CA ARG A 200 -32.87 -29.17 5.22
C ARG A 200 -32.93 -30.16 4.05
N MET A 201 -31.80 -30.47 3.41
CA MET A 201 -31.75 -31.49 2.36
C MET A 201 -32.12 -32.88 2.90
N GLY A 202 -31.69 -33.24 4.11
CA GLY A 202 -32.02 -34.51 4.74
C GLY A 202 -33.52 -34.66 5.03
N GLU A 203 -34.18 -33.59 5.48
CA GLU A 203 -35.64 -33.54 5.66
C GLU A 203 -36.36 -33.73 4.32
N GLU A 204 -35.91 -33.06 3.26
CA GLU A 204 -36.55 -33.16 1.95
C GLU A 204 -36.33 -34.54 1.29
N LEU A 205 -35.17 -35.15 1.48
CA LEU A 205 -34.87 -36.51 1.02
C LEU A 205 -35.75 -37.58 1.68
N ALA A 206 -36.30 -37.30 2.86
CA ALA A 206 -37.27 -38.18 3.52
C ALA A 206 -38.65 -38.14 2.83
N LEU A 207 -38.96 -37.07 2.10
CA LEU A 207 -40.23 -36.87 1.43
C LEU A 207 -40.18 -37.24 -0.05
N GLN A 208 -39.06 -36.95 -0.72
CA GLN A 208 -38.95 -37.19 -2.15
C GLN A 208 -37.50 -37.47 -2.60
N PRO A 209 -37.30 -38.27 -3.67
CA PRO A 209 -35.95 -38.58 -4.16
C PRO A 209 -35.31 -37.36 -4.83
N LEU A 210 -33.98 -37.31 -4.78
CA LEU A 210 -33.13 -36.29 -5.41
C LEU A 210 -33.25 -36.33 -6.94
N PHE A 211 -33.28 -37.53 -7.51
CA PHE A 211 -33.32 -37.76 -8.95
C PHE A 211 -34.68 -38.31 -9.41
N ASP A 212 -35.06 -38.02 -10.65
CA ASP A 212 -36.21 -38.64 -11.32
C ASP A 212 -35.86 -40.04 -11.86
N GLN A 213 -36.85 -40.74 -12.43
CA GLN A 213 -36.64 -42.06 -13.03
C GLN A 213 -35.69 -42.05 -14.24
N GLY A 214 -35.43 -40.88 -14.84
CA GLY A 214 -34.47 -40.68 -15.93
C GLY A 214 -33.06 -40.33 -15.45
N GLY A 215 -32.84 -40.25 -14.13
CA GLY A 215 -31.58 -39.86 -13.50
C GLY A 215 -31.28 -38.36 -13.58
N ASN A 216 -32.29 -37.51 -13.79
CA ASN A 216 -32.12 -36.06 -13.77
C ASN A 216 -32.46 -35.49 -12.40
N LEU A 217 -31.76 -34.45 -11.98
CA LEU A 217 -32.04 -33.75 -10.72
C LEU A 217 -33.45 -33.17 -10.75
N ARG A 218 -34.23 -33.44 -9.70
CA ARG A 218 -35.62 -33.01 -9.64
C ARG A 218 -35.71 -31.54 -9.25
N ARG A 219 -36.19 -30.70 -10.17
CA ARG A 219 -36.48 -29.29 -9.88
C ARG A 219 -37.39 -29.09 -8.64
N PRO A 220 -38.46 -29.91 -8.43
CA PRO A 220 -39.28 -29.80 -7.22
C PRO A 220 -38.54 -30.07 -5.91
N PHE A 221 -37.46 -30.87 -5.94
CA PHE A 221 -36.63 -31.09 -4.74
C PHE A 221 -35.90 -29.79 -4.38
N LEU A 222 -35.24 -29.18 -5.35
CA LEU A 222 -34.52 -27.93 -5.13
C LEU A 222 -35.46 -26.77 -4.76
N GLU A 223 -36.64 -26.68 -5.38
CA GLU A 223 -37.63 -25.63 -5.08
C GLU A 223 -38.09 -25.68 -3.61
N GLU A 224 -38.18 -26.87 -3.03
CA GLU A 224 -38.54 -27.04 -1.62
C GLU A 224 -37.35 -26.79 -0.68
N VAL A 225 -36.14 -27.21 -1.06
CA VAL A 225 -34.91 -26.89 -0.31
C VAL A 225 -34.68 -25.38 -0.24
N PHE A 226 -34.88 -24.66 -1.34
CA PHE A 226 -34.65 -23.21 -1.43
C PHE A 226 -35.92 -22.36 -1.25
N HIS A 227 -37.00 -22.92 -0.70
CA HIS A 227 -38.31 -22.26 -0.61
C HIS A 227 -38.24 -20.83 -0.07
N ASP A 228 -37.50 -20.64 1.03
CA ASP A 228 -37.37 -19.38 1.76
C ASP A 228 -36.52 -18.34 1.00
N SER A 229 -35.73 -18.79 0.02
CA SER A 229 -34.85 -17.96 -0.82
C SER A 229 -35.43 -17.64 -2.19
N SER A 230 -36.68 -18.02 -2.46
CA SER A 230 -37.34 -17.91 -3.77
C SER A 230 -37.48 -16.48 -4.32
N LEU A 231 -37.29 -15.46 -3.48
CA LEU A 231 -37.34 -14.04 -3.86
C LEU A 231 -35.96 -13.44 -4.19
N ALA A 232 -34.87 -14.20 -4.03
CA ALA A 232 -33.53 -13.73 -4.38
C ALA A 232 -33.39 -13.54 -5.89
N GLU A 233 -32.69 -12.47 -6.30
CA GLU A 233 -32.52 -12.08 -7.70
C GLU A 233 -31.87 -13.20 -8.53
N ASP A 234 -30.91 -13.93 -7.94
CA ASP A 234 -30.15 -15.00 -8.59
C ASP A 234 -30.76 -16.41 -8.44
N TYR A 235 -31.95 -16.53 -7.83
CA TYR A 235 -32.57 -17.82 -7.49
C TYR A 235 -32.63 -18.78 -8.70
N SER A 236 -33.19 -18.34 -9.83
CA SER A 236 -33.32 -19.20 -11.02
C SER A 236 -31.96 -19.58 -11.61
N ALA A 237 -31.00 -18.66 -11.60
CA ALA A 237 -29.67 -18.90 -12.16
C ALA A 237 -28.92 -19.97 -11.36
N LYS A 238 -29.00 -19.93 -10.01
CA LYS A 238 -28.40 -20.95 -9.14
C LYS A 238 -29.04 -22.32 -9.35
N MET A 239 -30.37 -22.38 -9.47
CA MET A 239 -31.10 -23.62 -9.76
C MET A 239 -30.64 -24.29 -11.06
N ASP A 240 -30.54 -23.49 -12.12
CA ASP A 240 -30.12 -23.98 -13.43
C ASP A 240 -28.64 -24.41 -13.42
N ALA A 241 -27.77 -23.72 -12.66
CA ALA A 241 -26.36 -24.09 -12.48
C ALA A 241 -26.19 -25.43 -11.74
N ILE A 242 -26.99 -25.70 -10.70
CA ILE A 242 -26.99 -26.99 -9.98
C ILE A 242 -27.48 -28.10 -10.92
N ALA A 243 -28.57 -27.87 -11.66
CA ALA A 243 -29.09 -28.84 -12.62
C ALA A 243 -28.07 -29.18 -13.73
N ALA A 244 -27.36 -28.17 -14.25
CA ALA A 244 -26.27 -28.36 -15.20
C ALA A 244 -25.10 -29.15 -14.60
N THR A 245 -24.79 -28.94 -13.33
CA THR A 245 -23.76 -29.69 -12.60
C THR A 245 -24.16 -31.17 -12.45
N ALA A 246 -25.40 -31.46 -12.05
CA ALA A 246 -25.89 -32.84 -11.99
C ALA A 246 -25.84 -33.54 -13.35
N LEU A 247 -26.20 -32.83 -14.44
CA LEU A 247 -26.12 -33.37 -15.79
C LEU A 247 -24.68 -33.69 -16.22
N ARG A 248 -23.71 -32.82 -15.87
CA ARG A 248 -22.28 -33.07 -16.12
C ARG A 248 -21.76 -34.30 -15.37
N LEU A 249 -22.06 -34.41 -14.07
CA LEU A 249 -21.63 -35.54 -13.23
C LEU A 249 -22.12 -36.89 -13.76
N ARG A 250 -23.32 -36.91 -14.37
CA ARG A 250 -23.86 -38.10 -15.03
C ARG A 250 -23.00 -38.56 -16.23
N GLY A 251 -22.40 -37.62 -16.95
CA GLY A 251 -21.51 -37.89 -18.09
C GLY A 251 -20.13 -38.41 -17.69
N PHE A 252 -19.68 -38.17 -16.45
CA PHE A 252 -18.39 -38.66 -15.97
C PHE A 252 -18.41 -40.17 -15.72
N SER A 253 -17.34 -40.86 -16.10
CA SER A 253 -17.22 -42.31 -15.93
C SER A 253 -15.78 -42.70 -15.64
N GLY A 254 -15.58 -43.79 -14.90
CA GLY A 254 -14.26 -44.24 -14.46
C GLY A 254 -14.24 -44.64 -12.98
N ASP A 255 -13.05 -44.96 -12.49
CA ASP A 255 -12.79 -45.11 -11.07
C ASP A 255 -12.89 -43.76 -10.33
N PRO A 256 -12.91 -43.74 -8.99
CA PRO A 256 -13.05 -42.48 -8.25
C PRO A 256 -11.97 -41.45 -8.58
N ALA A 257 -10.72 -41.86 -8.77
CA ALA A 257 -9.62 -40.95 -9.10
C ALA A 257 -9.80 -40.26 -10.45
N ALA A 258 -10.21 -41.01 -11.49
CA ALA A 258 -10.52 -40.44 -12.80
C ALA A 258 -11.69 -39.45 -12.72
N VAL A 259 -12.75 -39.78 -11.98
CA VAL A 259 -13.91 -38.89 -11.81
C VAL A 259 -13.55 -37.65 -10.99
N MET A 260 -12.74 -37.77 -9.93
CA MET A 260 -12.20 -36.62 -9.20
C MET A 260 -11.42 -35.68 -10.12
N GLY A 261 -10.56 -36.23 -10.99
CA GLY A 261 -9.82 -35.43 -11.98
C GLY A 261 -10.74 -34.71 -12.97
N MET A 262 -11.82 -35.34 -13.42
CA MET A 262 -12.83 -34.70 -14.30
C MET A 262 -13.60 -33.58 -13.58
N ILE A 263 -13.96 -33.77 -12.31
CA ILE A 263 -14.61 -32.74 -11.49
C ILE A 263 -13.66 -31.56 -11.30
N ALA A 264 -12.43 -31.81 -10.86
CA ALA A 264 -11.42 -30.77 -10.66
C ALA A 264 -11.16 -29.98 -11.96
N GLY A 265 -10.99 -30.66 -13.10
CA GLY A 265 -10.83 -30.02 -14.41
C GLY A 265 -12.04 -29.15 -14.81
N SER A 266 -13.26 -29.62 -14.52
CA SER A 266 -14.49 -28.84 -14.74
C SER A 266 -14.56 -27.59 -13.87
N GLU A 267 -14.13 -27.68 -12.60
CA GLU A 267 -14.09 -26.52 -11.71
C GLU A 267 -13.04 -25.50 -12.13
N LYS A 268 -11.84 -25.95 -12.54
CA LYS A 268 -10.82 -25.04 -13.06
C LYS A 268 -11.30 -24.31 -14.31
N LEU A 269 -11.91 -25.04 -15.25
CA LEU A 269 -12.49 -24.45 -16.46
C LEU A 269 -13.59 -23.44 -16.11
N ALA A 270 -14.47 -23.76 -15.15
CA ALA A 270 -15.51 -22.85 -14.70
C ALA A 270 -14.94 -21.58 -14.07
N ALA A 271 -13.93 -21.70 -13.19
CA ALA A 271 -13.24 -20.56 -12.59
C ALA A 271 -12.50 -19.72 -13.65
N PHE A 272 -11.84 -20.35 -14.62
CA PHE A 272 -11.17 -19.65 -15.72
C PHE A 272 -12.18 -18.90 -16.58
N THR A 273 -13.31 -19.54 -16.91
CA THR A 273 -14.39 -18.93 -17.68
C THR A 273 -14.98 -17.74 -16.94
N ALA A 274 -15.24 -17.86 -15.62
CA ALA A 274 -15.76 -16.77 -14.80
C ALA A 274 -14.78 -15.60 -14.75
N ALA A 275 -13.49 -15.86 -14.52
CA ALA A 275 -12.46 -14.83 -14.49
C ALA A 275 -12.29 -14.13 -15.85
N LEU A 276 -12.32 -14.89 -16.95
CA LEU A 276 -12.22 -14.35 -18.29
C LEU A 276 -13.46 -13.51 -18.66
N ASN A 277 -14.66 -14.00 -18.34
CA ASN A 277 -15.91 -13.26 -18.54
C ASN A 277 -15.92 -11.92 -17.78
N ALA A 278 -15.28 -11.85 -16.61
CA ALA A 278 -15.21 -10.62 -15.82
C ALA A 278 -14.36 -9.52 -16.48
N ILE A 279 -13.46 -9.87 -17.42
CA ILE A 279 -12.54 -8.93 -18.07
C ILE A 279 -12.77 -8.77 -19.58
N ILE A 280 -13.54 -9.64 -20.22
CA ILE A 280 -13.86 -9.52 -21.65
C ILE A 280 -14.74 -8.29 -21.92
N VAL A 281 -14.36 -7.55 -22.95
CA VAL A 281 -15.12 -6.42 -23.48
C VAL A 281 -16.27 -6.91 -24.38
N ASP A 282 -17.41 -6.21 -24.34
CA ASP A 282 -18.60 -6.48 -25.15
C ASP A 282 -19.22 -7.87 -24.95
N LEU A 283 -19.05 -8.47 -23.76
CA LEU A 283 -19.71 -9.72 -23.38
C LEU A 283 -21.24 -9.52 -23.25
N PRO A 284 -22.08 -10.23 -24.01
CA PRO A 284 -23.53 -10.17 -23.86
C PRO A 284 -24.01 -10.98 -22.63
N GLU A 285 -25.22 -10.69 -22.14
CA GLU A 285 -25.85 -11.46 -21.05
C GLU A 285 -25.99 -12.96 -21.35
N THR A 286 -26.15 -13.32 -22.63
CA THR A 286 -26.19 -14.72 -23.08
C THR A 286 -25.12 -14.95 -24.14
N VAL A 287 -24.18 -15.83 -23.83
CA VAL A 287 -23.07 -16.20 -24.72
C VAL A 287 -23.45 -17.33 -25.68
N SER A 288 -22.76 -17.41 -26.81
CA SER A 288 -22.98 -18.48 -27.81
C SER A 288 -22.29 -19.80 -27.44
N ASP A 289 -22.76 -20.92 -28.03
CA ASP A 289 -22.06 -22.21 -27.92
C ASP A 289 -20.62 -22.12 -28.47
N THR A 290 -20.43 -21.41 -29.58
CA THR A 290 -19.11 -21.17 -30.19
C THR A 290 -18.16 -20.47 -29.23
N TYR A 291 -18.66 -19.48 -28.47
CA TYR A 291 -17.87 -18.82 -27.44
C TYR A 291 -17.41 -19.82 -26.38
N THR A 292 -18.34 -20.61 -25.85
CA THR A 292 -18.07 -21.61 -24.80
C THR A 292 -17.04 -22.66 -25.25
N GLU A 293 -17.14 -23.13 -26.50
CA GLU A 293 -16.18 -24.05 -27.11
C GLU A 293 -14.78 -23.43 -27.23
N ASN A 294 -14.70 -22.18 -27.70
CA ASN A 294 -13.42 -21.49 -27.88
C ASN A 294 -12.76 -21.11 -26.54
N VAL A 295 -13.52 -20.73 -25.52
CA VAL A 295 -13.00 -20.56 -24.15
C VAL A 295 -12.45 -21.88 -23.60
N THR A 296 -13.13 -23.01 -23.86
CA THR A 296 -12.65 -24.34 -23.47
C THR A 296 -11.33 -24.68 -24.17
N ALA A 297 -11.22 -24.39 -25.47
CA ALA A 297 -9.99 -24.58 -26.23
C ALA A 297 -8.85 -23.71 -25.71
N LEU A 298 -9.13 -22.45 -25.34
CA LEU A 298 -8.18 -21.54 -24.73
C LEU A 298 -7.66 -22.07 -23.40
N TYR A 299 -8.56 -22.42 -22.47
CA TYR A 299 -8.18 -23.00 -21.18
C TYR A 299 -7.33 -24.26 -21.34
N THR A 300 -7.72 -25.16 -22.25
CA THR A 300 -6.97 -26.40 -22.52
C THR A 300 -5.54 -26.08 -22.98
N LYS A 301 -5.38 -25.08 -23.85
CA LYS A 301 -4.05 -24.66 -24.31
C LYS A 301 -3.23 -24.02 -23.19
N VAL A 302 -3.86 -23.20 -22.35
CA VAL A 302 -3.23 -22.59 -21.19
C VAL A 302 -2.74 -23.65 -20.20
N GLU A 303 -3.57 -24.64 -19.88
CA GLU A 303 -3.23 -25.77 -19.01
C GLU A 303 -2.06 -26.59 -19.59
N GLU A 304 -2.04 -26.85 -20.90
CA GLU A 304 -0.93 -27.53 -21.59
C GLU A 304 0.40 -26.77 -21.42
N LEU A 305 0.38 -25.44 -21.54
CA LEU A 305 1.58 -24.60 -21.49
C LEU A 305 2.07 -24.33 -20.05
N ALA A 306 1.12 -24.16 -19.12
CA ALA A 306 1.34 -23.84 -17.72
C ALA A 306 1.79 -25.06 -16.91
N GLY A 307 1.31 -26.26 -17.25
CA GLY A 307 1.50 -27.46 -16.44
C GLY A 307 0.42 -27.60 -15.36
N GLU A 308 0.81 -28.00 -14.15
CA GLU A 308 -0.14 -28.18 -13.06
C GLU A 308 -0.66 -26.83 -12.54
N ILE A 309 -1.95 -26.57 -12.72
CA ILE A 309 -2.62 -25.37 -12.20
C ILE A 309 -3.32 -25.69 -10.87
N PRO A 310 -3.07 -24.95 -9.77
CA PRO A 310 -3.84 -24.95 -8.54
C PRO A 310 -5.33 -24.84 -8.82
N ILE A 311 -6.13 -25.59 -8.08
CA ILE A 311 -7.58 -25.38 -8.10
C ILE A 311 -7.99 -24.06 -7.42
N GLU A 312 -7.07 -23.41 -6.71
CA GLU A 312 -7.24 -22.09 -6.10
C GLU A 312 -7.68 -21.05 -7.14
N GLY A 313 -8.82 -20.42 -6.90
CA GLY A 313 -9.43 -19.47 -7.85
C GLY A 313 -8.53 -18.26 -8.17
N PHE A 314 -7.64 -17.88 -7.26
CA PHE A 314 -6.70 -16.79 -7.48
C PHE A 314 -5.76 -17.07 -8.67
N SER A 315 -5.01 -18.16 -8.65
CA SER A 315 -4.04 -18.49 -9.72
C SER A 315 -4.74 -18.65 -11.07
N ILE A 316 -5.94 -19.25 -11.08
CA ILE A 316 -6.75 -19.37 -12.30
C ILE A 316 -7.17 -17.98 -12.83
N SER A 317 -7.61 -17.08 -11.95
CA SER A 317 -7.96 -15.70 -12.34
C SER A 317 -6.76 -14.94 -12.90
N GLN A 318 -5.59 -15.14 -12.29
CA GLN A 318 -4.33 -14.54 -12.71
C GLN A 318 -3.91 -15.06 -14.10
N LEU A 319 -4.13 -16.34 -14.42
CA LEU A 319 -3.86 -16.91 -15.74
C LEU A 319 -4.82 -16.39 -16.81
N ALA A 320 -6.13 -16.35 -16.53
CA ALA A 320 -7.12 -15.79 -17.45
C ALA A 320 -6.79 -14.34 -17.81
N ARG A 321 -6.43 -13.55 -16.78
CA ARG A 321 -5.97 -12.17 -16.92
C ARG A 321 -4.71 -12.07 -17.76
N PHE A 322 -3.68 -12.86 -17.43
CA PHE A 322 -2.40 -12.84 -18.15
C PHE A 322 -2.60 -13.07 -19.66
N VAL A 323 -3.40 -14.07 -20.02
CA VAL A 323 -3.68 -14.38 -21.43
C VAL A 323 -4.41 -13.23 -22.13
N ALA A 324 -5.46 -12.67 -21.53
CA ALA A 324 -6.20 -11.54 -22.09
C ALA A 324 -5.32 -10.30 -22.31
N TYR A 325 -4.41 -10.01 -21.38
CA TYR A 325 -3.50 -8.86 -21.48
C TYR A 325 -2.30 -9.09 -22.39
N SER A 326 -1.85 -10.34 -22.53
CA SER A 326 -0.75 -10.69 -23.43
C SER A 326 -1.13 -10.55 -24.91
N ASN A 327 -2.41 -10.75 -25.23
CA ASN A 327 -2.94 -10.59 -26.58
C ASN A 327 -4.39 -10.12 -26.51
N ALA A 328 -4.62 -8.86 -26.90
CA ALA A 328 -5.93 -8.21 -26.90
C ALA A 328 -7.00 -8.96 -27.72
N PHE A 329 -6.60 -9.87 -28.61
CA PHE A 329 -7.54 -10.76 -29.31
C PHE A 329 -8.43 -11.54 -28.32
N PHE A 330 -7.85 -12.06 -27.23
CA PHE A 330 -8.57 -12.86 -26.24
C PHE A 330 -9.43 -12.03 -25.27
N ALA A 331 -9.37 -10.70 -25.34
CA ALA A 331 -10.12 -9.81 -24.47
C ALA A 331 -11.41 -9.25 -25.09
N ASP A 332 -11.74 -9.61 -26.34
CA ASP A 332 -12.91 -9.12 -27.05
C ASP A 332 -13.84 -10.30 -27.40
N TYR A 333 -15.10 -10.22 -26.96
CA TYR A 333 -16.09 -11.27 -27.18
C TYR A 333 -16.27 -11.64 -28.66
N THR A 334 -16.21 -10.66 -29.56
CA THR A 334 -16.48 -10.85 -30.99
C THR A 334 -15.46 -11.78 -31.66
N ASN A 335 -14.23 -11.83 -31.14
CA ASN A 335 -13.14 -12.68 -31.65
C ASN A 335 -13.37 -14.17 -31.38
N TYR A 336 -14.18 -14.50 -30.36
CA TYR A 336 -14.54 -15.87 -30.03
C TYR A 336 -15.65 -16.43 -30.93
N LEU A 337 -16.27 -15.62 -31.80
CA LEU A 337 -17.41 -16.07 -32.61
C LEU A 337 -16.99 -16.79 -33.91
N ASN A 338 -15.73 -16.71 -34.31
CA ASN A 338 -15.20 -17.38 -35.50
C ASN A 338 -14.18 -18.47 -35.14
N ARG A 339 -14.58 -19.73 -35.27
CA ARG A 339 -13.74 -20.90 -34.92
C ARG A 339 -12.40 -20.95 -35.67
N GLU A 340 -12.37 -20.59 -36.96
CA GLU A 340 -11.15 -20.70 -37.77
C GLU A 340 -10.12 -19.64 -37.39
N ILE A 341 -10.58 -18.39 -37.21
CA ILE A 341 -9.72 -17.28 -36.78
C ILE A 341 -9.22 -17.52 -35.36
N PHE A 342 -10.11 -17.95 -34.46
CA PHE A 342 -9.74 -18.25 -33.08
C PHE A 342 -8.69 -19.36 -33.00
N ALA A 343 -8.86 -20.45 -33.75
CA ALA A 343 -7.89 -21.55 -33.77
C ALA A 343 -6.52 -21.11 -34.34
N ALA A 344 -6.49 -20.19 -35.30
CA ALA A 344 -5.25 -19.65 -35.84
C ALA A 344 -4.49 -18.80 -34.81
N GLU A 345 -5.19 -17.91 -34.09
CA GLU A 345 -4.60 -17.10 -33.01
C GLU A 345 -4.14 -17.96 -31.83
N LEU A 346 -4.93 -18.98 -31.45
CA LEU A 346 -4.56 -19.92 -30.39
C LEU A 346 -3.27 -20.70 -30.72
N ALA A 347 -3.02 -20.99 -32.00
CA ALA A 347 -1.80 -21.67 -32.44
C ALA A 347 -0.53 -20.81 -32.29
N VAL A 348 -0.68 -19.48 -32.24
CA VAL A 348 0.43 -18.50 -32.09
C VAL A 348 0.36 -17.76 -30.75
N ILE A 349 -0.34 -18.32 -29.76
CA ILE A 349 -0.48 -17.71 -28.42
C ILE A 349 0.87 -17.42 -27.74
N VAL A 350 1.90 -18.22 -28.04
CA VAL A 350 3.27 -17.97 -27.57
C VAL A 350 4.03 -17.16 -28.62
N PRO A 351 4.47 -15.92 -28.30
CA PRO A 351 5.28 -15.12 -29.21
C PRO A 351 6.59 -15.82 -29.62
N PRO A 352 7.17 -15.52 -30.78
CA PRO A 352 8.44 -16.10 -31.18
C PRO A 352 9.63 -15.47 -30.42
N GLY A 353 10.74 -16.21 -30.30
CA GLY A 353 12.01 -15.70 -29.77
C GLY A 353 12.01 -15.51 -28.25
N GLN A 354 12.77 -14.52 -27.76
CA GLN A 354 12.94 -14.26 -26.32
C GLN A 354 11.64 -13.85 -25.62
N GLU A 355 10.73 -13.17 -26.33
CA GLU A 355 9.40 -12.82 -25.80
C GLU A 355 8.57 -14.07 -25.47
N GLY A 356 8.72 -15.14 -26.26
CA GLY A 356 8.07 -16.42 -26.02
C GLY A 356 8.59 -17.15 -24.78
N GLU A 357 9.90 -17.07 -24.54
CA GLU A 357 10.52 -17.64 -23.32
C GLU A 357 10.02 -16.91 -22.08
N ALA A 358 10.03 -15.57 -22.08
CA ALA A 358 9.50 -14.76 -21.00
C ALA A 358 8.00 -15.00 -20.77
N PHE A 359 7.21 -15.13 -21.84
CA PHE A 359 5.79 -15.48 -21.76
C PHE A 359 5.56 -16.82 -21.03
N LEU A 360 6.32 -17.85 -21.39
CA LEU A 360 6.18 -19.18 -20.79
C LEU A 360 6.66 -19.20 -19.33
N GLU A 361 7.71 -18.46 -19.01
CA GLU A 361 8.21 -18.33 -17.63
C GLU A 361 7.17 -17.64 -16.73
N ALA A 362 6.62 -16.51 -17.18
CA ALA A 362 5.53 -15.81 -16.50
C ALA A 362 4.31 -16.72 -16.31
N LEU A 363 3.86 -17.39 -17.37
CA LEU A 363 2.70 -18.29 -17.32
C LEU A 363 2.89 -19.40 -16.28
N ARG A 364 4.04 -20.07 -16.27
CA ARG A 364 4.34 -21.15 -15.32
C ARG A 364 4.49 -20.65 -13.90
N TYR A 365 5.06 -19.46 -13.72
CA TYR A 365 5.17 -18.83 -12.40
C TYR A 365 3.79 -18.58 -11.79
N LEU A 366 2.89 -17.95 -12.54
CA LEU A 366 1.51 -17.69 -12.10
C LEU A 366 0.73 -18.97 -11.83
N ALA A 367 0.96 -20.00 -12.67
CA ALA A 367 0.36 -21.30 -12.47
C ALA A 367 0.89 -22.05 -11.24
N GLN A 368 2.01 -21.66 -10.64
CA GLN A 368 2.55 -22.34 -9.46
C GLN A 368 2.24 -21.59 -8.16
N GLU A 369 1.67 -20.40 -8.25
CA GLU A 369 1.35 -19.58 -7.09
C GLU A 369 0.31 -20.26 -6.20
N ARG A 370 0.61 -20.31 -4.90
CA ARG A 370 -0.26 -20.87 -3.86
C ARG A 370 -0.52 -19.79 -2.82
N VAL A 371 -1.74 -19.75 -2.31
CA VAL A 371 -2.16 -18.80 -1.29
C VAL A 371 -2.59 -19.55 -0.04
N GLN A 372 -1.89 -19.27 1.04
CA GLN A 372 -2.21 -19.72 2.39
C GLN A 372 -3.29 -18.81 2.98
N VAL A 373 -4.17 -19.36 3.81
CA VAL A 373 -5.22 -18.58 4.48
C VAL A 373 -4.78 -18.39 5.92
N ALA A 374 -4.69 -17.15 6.40
CA ALA A 374 -4.15 -16.86 7.73
C ALA A 374 -5.00 -17.45 8.88
N SER A 375 -6.31 -17.58 8.68
CA SER A 375 -7.24 -18.18 9.65
C SER A 375 -7.18 -19.71 9.71
N VAL A 376 -6.33 -20.32 8.90
CA VAL A 376 -6.16 -21.77 8.83
C VAL A 376 -4.94 -22.20 9.65
N PRO A 377 -5.10 -23.08 10.66
CA PRO A 377 -3.99 -23.51 11.49
C PRO A 377 -2.89 -24.23 10.72
N LEU A 378 -1.65 -23.89 11.04
CA LEU A 378 -0.45 -24.51 10.51
C LEU A 378 -0.24 -25.92 11.06
N ALA A 379 0.45 -26.75 10.28
CA ALA A 379 0.89 -28.09 10.74
C ALA A 379 1.90 -28.01 11.90
N ALA A 380 2.60 -26.89 12.04
CA ALA A 380 3.52 -26.58 13.13
C ALA A 380 3.60 -25.05 13.31
N PRO A 381 3.83 -24.56 14.54
CA PRO A 381 3.96 -23.12 14.78
C PRO A 381 5.19 -22.55 14.08
N LEU A 382 5.09 -21.30 13.59
CA LEU A 382 6.23 -20.61 12.96
C LEU A 382 7.32 -20.26 13.98
N GLY A 383 6.95 -20.06 15.24
CA GLY A 383 7.85 -19.60 16.29
C GLY A 383 8.46 -18.24 15.98
N ASN A 384 9.65 -17.97 16.52
CA ASN A 384 10.34 -16.68 16.36
C ASN A 384 11.30 -16.67 15.15
N ASP A 385 11.07 -17.54 14.16
CA ASP A 385 11.88 -17.59 12.95
C ASP A 385 11.42 -16.52 11.96
N ASN A 386 12.21 -15.43 11.90
CA ASN A 386 11.94 -14.29 11.02
C ASN A 386 11.72 -14.69 9.56
N ALA A 387 12.49 -15.65 9.04
CA ALA A 387 12.40 -16.05 7.64
C ALA A 387 11.12 -16.86 7.37
N GLN A 388 10.72 -17.74 8.30
CA GLN A 388 9.49 -18.51 8.17
C GLN A 388 8.24 -17.62 8.27
N ARG A 389 8.23 -16.65 9.20
CA ARG A 389 7.15 -15.66 9.32
C ARG A 389 6.99 -14.82 8.06
N ALA A 390 8.09 -14.25 7.57
CA ALA A 390 8.07 -13.48 6.33
C ALA A 390 7.61 -14.34 5.14
N GLU A 391 8.12 -15.57 5.00
CA GLU A 391 7.74 -16.46 3.90
C GLU A 391 6.26 -16.86 3.98
N TYR A 392 5.72 -17.14 5.17
CA TYR A 392 4.29 -17.40 5.35
C TYR A 392 3.46 -16.19 4.92
N TYR A 393 3.78 -15.00 5.44
CA TYR A 393 3.06 -13.76 5.14
C TYR A 393 2.96 -13.51 3.64
N PHE A 394 4.09 -13.54 2.90
CA PHE A 394 4.11 -13.27 1.46
C PHE A 394 3.43 -14.34 0.60
N ASN A 395 3.17 -15.52 1.14
CA ASN A 395 2.42 -16.57 0.47
C ASN A 395 1.00 -16.72 1.05
N SER A 396 0.52 -15.76 1.84
CA SER A 396 -0.81 -15.80 2.46
C SER A 396 -1.77 -14.77 1.87
N ASN A 397 -3.05 -14.85 2.26
CA ASN A 397 -4.08 -13.85 1.96
C ASN A 397 -3.86 -12.49 2.67
N LEU A 398 -2.88 -12.40 3.58
CA LEU A 398 -2.47 -11.14 4.23
C LEU A 398 -1.48 -10.34 3.38
N ASP A 399 -0.82 -10.97 2.40
CA ASP A 399 0.11 -10.28 1.51
C ASP A 399 -0.59 -9.10 0.81
N ARG A 400 -0.10 -7.88 1.09
CA ARG A 400 -0.61 -6.63 0.49
C ARG A 400 -0.56 -6.67 -1.04
N GLY A 401 0.42 -7.36 -1.63
CA GLY A 401 0.51 -7.59 -3.07
C GLY A 401 -0.54 -8.59 -3.59
N TYR A 402 -0.92 -9.60 -2.80
CA TYR A 402 -2.04 -10.50 -3.10
C TYR A 402 -3.38 -9.75 -3.04
N GLN A 403 -3.62 -8.99 -1.96
CA GLN A 403 -4.84 -8.19 -1.79
C GLN A 403 -5.03 -7.20 -2.94
N ALA A 404 -3.98 -6.46 -3.31
CA ALA A 404 -4.01 -5.53 -4.44
C ALA A 404 -4.31 -6.22 -5.78
N ARG A 405 -3.74 -7.39 -6.05
CA ARG A 405 -4.03 -8.18 -7.27
C ARG A 405 -5.46 -8.72 -7.29
N THR A 406 -6.00 -9.09 -6.13
CA THR A 406 -7.38 -9.54 -6.00
C THR A 406 -8.35 -8.40 -6.33
N LEU A 407 -8.12 -7.19 -5.80
CA LEU A 407 -8.95 -6.01 -6.05
C LEU A 407 -9.07 -5.66 -7.54
N ILE A 408 -7.98 -5.81 -8.30
CA ILE A 408 -7.92 -5.43 -9.72
C ILE A 408 -8.23 -6.57 -10.69
N SER A 409 -8.45 -7.78 -10.17
CA SER A 409 -8.63 -9.00 -10.98
C SER A 409 -9.72 -8.86 -12.06
N ALA A 410 -10.77 -8.11 -11.77
CA ALA A 410 -11.90 -7.84 -12.68
C ALA A 410 -11.76 -6.56 -13.54
N ILE A 411 -10.63 -5.85 -13.50
CA ILE A 411 -10.45 -4.60 -14.26
C ILE A 411 -9.71 -4.89 -15.56
N TYR A 412 -10.34 -4.70 -16.72
CA TYR A 412 -9.65 -4.74 -18.03
C TYR A 412 -9.38 -3.32 -18.56
N ASN A 413 -8.29 -2.70 -18.07
CA ASN A 413 -7.79 -1.42 -18.54
C ASN A 413 -6.26 -1.38 -18.43
N ASP A 414 -5.56 -1.32 -19.56
CA ASP A 414 -4.08 -1.38 -19.62
C ASP A 414 -3.41 -0.31 -18.77
N ALA A 415 -3.83 0.95 -18.92
CA ALA A 415 -3.19 2.07 -18.23
C ALA A 415 -3.32 1.94 -16.70
N MET A 416 -4.50 1.55 -16.23
CA MET A 416 -4.75 1.34 -14.80
C MET A 416 -4.04 0.10 -14.27
N ASN A 417 -4.04 -0.98 -15.07
CA ASN A 417 -3.38 -2.22 -14.73
C ASN A 417 -1.87 -2.00 -14.58
N ASP A 418 -1.23 -1.39 -15.56
CA ASP A 418 0.18 -1.06 -15.51
C ASP A 418 0.54 -0.20 -14.30
N GLU A 419 -0.26 0.83 -14.03
CA GLU A 419 -0.03 1.73 -12.90
C GLU A 419 -0.06 0.99 -11.56
N ILE A 420 -0.99 0.05 -11.38
CA ILE A 420 -1.13 -0.71 -10.13
C ILE A 420 -0.06 -1.81 -10.03
N TYR A 421 0.18 -2.54 -11.12
CA TYR A 421 1.25 -3.55 -11.13
C TYR A 421 2.63 -2.92 -10.95
N LEU A 422 2.86 -1.68 -11.40
CA LEU A 422 4.08 -0.96 -11.10
C LEU A 422 4.26 -0.74 -9.60
N GLU A 423 3.19 -0.41 -8.86
CA GLU A 423 3.24 -0.31 -7.39
C GLU A 423 3.41 -1.68 -6.71
N ILE A 424 2.73 -2.73 -7.20
CA ILE A 424 2.91 -4.10 -6.70
C ILE A 424 4.36 -4.59 -6.91
N VAL A 425 4.94 -4.29 -8.07
CA VAL A 425 6.34 -4.63 -8.39
C VAL A 425 7.29 -3.87 -7.48
N LYS A 426 7.06 -2.57 -7.24
CA LYS A 426 7.84 -1.79 -6.27
C LYS A 426 7.75 -2.38 -4.87
N TYR A 427 6.53 -2.74 -4.45
CA TYR A 427 6.28 -3.37 -3.15
C TYR A 427 7.12 -4.64 -3.01
N TYR A 428 6.96 -5.63 -3.90
CA TYR A 428 7.73 -6.87 -3.81
C TYR A 428 9.24 -6.65 -3.94
N ALA A 429 9.68 -5.71 -4.76
CA ALA A 429 11.09 -5.38 -4.90
C ALA A 429 11.67 -4.80 -3.60
N ALA A 430 10.96 -3.89 -2.94
CA ALA A 430 11.36 -3.32 -1.64
C ALA A 430 11.50 -4.41 -0.56
N GLN A 431 10.66 -5.45 -0.63
CA GLN A 431 10.68 -6.59 0.28
C GLN A 431 11.60 -7.75 -0.15
N GLY A 432 12.45 -7.55 -1.17
CA GLY A 432 13.45 -8.57 -1.58
C GLY A 432 12.94 -9.68 -2.46
N ARG A 433 11.66 -9.62 -2.85
CA ARG A 433 11.03 -10.61 -3.70
C ARG A 433 11.28 -10.28 -5.17
N HIS A 434 12.55 -10.06 -5.53
CA HIS A 434 12.95 -9.52 -6.84
C HIS A 434 12.53 -10.41 -8.02
N GLN A 435 12.63 -11.74 -7.87
CA GLN A 435 12.17 -12.68 -8.89
C GLN A 435 10.66 -12.61 -9.10
N ARG A 436 9.87 -12.54 -8.01
CA ARG A 436 8.41 -12.35 -8.08
C ARG A 436 8.06 -11.01 -8.73
N ALA A 437 8.77 -9.94 -8.34
CA ALA A 437 8.61 -8.62 -8.91
C ALA A 437 8.88 -8.62 -10.42
N ALA A 438 9.96 -9.26 -10.88
CA ALA A 438 10.29 -9.39 -12.30
C ALA A 438 9.23 -10.20 -13.06
N ALA A 439 8.83 -11.36 -12.53
CA ALA A 439 7.80 -12.20 -13.13
C ALA A 439 6.46 -11.46 -13.29
N LEU A 440 6.04 -10.70 -12.27
CA LEU A 440 4.82 -9.89 -12.35
C LEU A 440 4.94 -8.72 -13.32
N ALA A 441 6.13 -8.10 -13.43
CA ALA A 441 6.39 -7.03 -14.39
C ALA A 441 6.27 -7.55 -15.84
N ASP A 442 6.88 -8.70 -16.14
CA ASP A 442 6.78 -9.30 -17.47
C ASP A 442 5.37 -9.82 -17.76
N ALA A 443 4.68 -10.35 -16.74
CA ALA A 443 3.35 -10.92 -16.89
C ALA A 443 2.28 -9.85 -17.18
N TYR A 444 2.22 -8.81 -16.35
CA TYR A 444 1.06 -7.95 -16.30
C TYR A 444 1.29 -6.54 -16.79
N ILE A 445 2.53 -6.05 -16.87
CA ILE A 445 2.77 -4.69 -17.36
C ILE A 445 2.82 -4.71 -18.89
N VAL A 446 1.79 -4.14 -19.52
CA VAL A 446 1.57 -4.12 -20.97
C VAL A 446 2.48 -3.11 -21.65
N SER A 447 2.57 -1.89 -21.11
CA SER A 447 3.41 -0.84 -21.68
C SER A 447 4.89 -1.21 -21.56
N SER A 448 5.60 -1.23 -22.69
CA SER A 448 7.05 -1.44 -22.71
C SER A 448 7.80 -0.43 -21.83
N LEU A 449 7.34 0.82 -21.77
CA LEU A 449 7.92 1.86 -20.93
C LEU A 449 7.73 1.54 -19.44
N ASN A 450 6.51 1.18 -19.03
CA ASN A 450 6.23 0.85 -17.63
C ASN A 450 6.95 -0.43 -17.22
N ARG A 451 7.10 -1.40 -18.14
CA ARG A 451 7.86 -2.63 -17.88
C ARG A 451 9.34 -2.32 -17.66
N ALA A 452 9.95 -1.50 -18.51
CA ALA A 452 11.32 -1.04 -18.31
C ALA A 452 11.48 -0.25 -16.98
N THR A 453 10.48 0.55 -16.63
CA THR A 453 10.40 1.29 -15.36
C THR A 453 10.31 0.34 -14.16
N ALA A 454 9.54 -0.75 -14.26
CA ALA A 454 9.49 -1.81 -13.25
C ALA A 454 10.88 -2.42 -13.01
N TYR A 455 11.62 -2.79 -14.06
CA TYR A 455 13.00 -3.28 -13.92
C TYR A 455 13.94 -2.26 -13.30
N SER A 456 13.77 -0.98 -13.65
CA SER A 456 14.47 0.14 -13.02
C SER A 456 14.23 0.12 -11.50
N HIS A 457 12.97 0.04 -11.06
CA HIS A 457 12.60 -0.06 -9.63
C HIS A 457 13.16 -1.31 -8.94
N ILE A 458 13.09 -2.48 -9.60
CA ILE A 458 13.65 -3.72 -9.05
C ILE A 458 15.16 -3.54 -8.82
N GLY A 459 15.89 -2.98 -9.79
CA GLY A 459 17.32 -2.69 -9.66
C GLY A 459 17.64 -1.73 -8.50
N ARG A 460 16.83 -0.68 -8.31
CA ARG A 460 16.96 0.24 -7.16
C ARG A 460 16.86 -0.51 -5.82
N HIS A 461 15.80 -1.30 -5.64
CA HIS A 461 15.56 -1.97 -4.36
C HIS A 461 16.47 -3.18 -4.12
N SER A 462 17.06 -3.75 -5.18
CA SER A 462 18.06 -4.81 -5.07
C SER A 462 19.40 -4.31 -4.51
N ALA A 463 19.67 -3.00 -4.53
CA ALA A 463 20.94 -2.42 -4.08
C ALA A 463 21.25 -2.73 -2.60
N ALA A 464 20.23 -2.79 -1.74
CA ALA A 464 20.40 -3.15 -0.33
C ALA A 464 20.76 -4.64 -0.12
N TYR A 465 20.49 -5.49 -1.10
CA TYR A 465 20.72 -6.93 -1.07
C TYR A 465 22.03 -7.32 -1.77
N SER A 466 22.23 -6.83 -2.99
CA SER A 466 23.36 -7.17 -3.85
C SER A 466 23.54 -6.12 -4.93
N ALA A 467 24.72 -5.48 -4.95
CA ALA A 467 25.09 -4.56 -6.02
C ALA A 467 25.11 -5.26 -7.39
N GLU A 468 25.53 -6.53 -7.46
CA GLU A 468 25.52 -7.32 -8.70
C GLU A 468 24.10 -7.51 -9.23
N LEU A 469 23.16 -7.88 -8.35
CA LEU A 469 21.76 -8.05 -8.73
C LEU A 469 21.13 -6.71 -9.16
N ALA A 470 21.46 -5.63 -8.45
CA ALA A 470 21.03 -4.28 -8.82
C ALA A 470 21.53 -3.90 -10.22
N PHE A 471 22.80 -4.19 -10.54
CA PHE A 471 23.36 -3.94 -11.86
C PHE A 471 22.68 -4.75 -12.96
N ASP A 472 22.37 -6.03 -12.71
CA ASP A 472 21.71 -6.87 -13.70
C ASP A 472 20.33 -6.30 -14.08
N TYR A 473 19.49 -6.00 -13.10
CA TYR A 473 18.17 -5.41 -13.36
C TYR A 473 18.24 -4.00 -13.96
N LEU A 474 19.20 -3.16 -13.55
CA LEU A 474 19.40 -1.84 -14.17
C LEU A 474 19.87 -1.95 -15.63
N SER A 475 20.70 -2.95 -15.95
CA SER A 475 21.14 -3.22 -17.32
C SER A 475 19.98 -3.69 -18.19
N GLN A 476 19.12 -4.56 -17.65
CA GLN A 476 17.88 -4.97 -18.33
C GLN A 476 16.94 -3.77 -18.57
N ALA A 477 16.78 -2.88 -17.57
CA ALA A 477 16.00 -1.66 -17.73
C ALA A 477 16.58 -0.75 -18.83
N GLU A 478 17.89 -0.49 -18.80
CA GLU A 478 18.60 0.31 -19.79
C GLU A 478 18.40 -0.24 -21.21
N SER A 479 18.57 -1.55 -21.39
CA SER A 479 18.40 -2.21 -22.69
C SER A 479 16.98 -1.99 -23.24
N ARG A 480 15.96 -2.21 -22.40
CA ARG A 480 14.55 -2.01 -22.77
C ARG A 480 14.25 -0.55 -23.11
N PHE A 481 14.76 0.41 -22.32
CA PHE A 481 14.58 1.84 -22.63
C PHE A 481 15.26 2.25 -23.95
N ARG A 482 16.46 1.74 -24.23
CA ARG A 482 17.16 1.98 -25.51
C ARG A 482 16.38 1.43 -26.70
N GLU A 483 15.81 0.25 -26.57
CA GLU A 483 14.95 -0.34 -27.60
C GLU A 483 13.70 0.52 -27.86
N ILE A 484 13.06 1.03 -26.81
CA ILE A 484 11.92 1.95 -26.95
C ILE A 484 12.35 3.23 -27.67
N ALA A 485 13.50 3.81 -27.31
CA ALA A 485 14.04 5.00 -27.97
C ALA A 485 14.31 4.75 -29.47
N GLN A 486 14.83 3.57 -29.82
CA GLN A 486 15.09 3.20 -31.22
C GLN A 486 13.78 3.02 -32.01
N ASN A 487 12.77 2.42 -31.40
CA ASN A 487 11.52 2.08 -32.07
C ASN A 487 10.53 3.26 -32.15
N ARG A 488 10.51 4.14 -31.15
CA ARG A 488 9.50 5.20 -30.99
C ARG A 488 10.08 6.62 -30.90
N GLY A 489 11.40 6.77 -30.81
CA GLY A 489 12.05 8.04 -30.52
C GLY A 489 12.05 8.36 -29.01
N LEU A 490 12.66 9.50 -28.65
CA LEU A 490 12.71 9.98 -27.27
C LEU A 490 11.42 10.74 -26.91
N SER A 491 10.77 10.32 -25.83
CA SER A 491 9.76 11.12 -25.11
C SER A 491 10.35 11.78 -23.87
N ASP A 492 9.61 12.71 -23.28
CA ASP A 492 9.92 13.33 -22.00
C ASP A 492 10.09 12.26 -20.89
N GLU A 493 9.13 11.35 -20.77
CA GLU A 493 9.11 10.30 -19.73
C GLU A 493 10.27 9.32 -19.90
N LEU A 494 10.61 8.96 -21.15
CA LEU A 494 11.71 8.03 -21.43
C LEU A 494 13.07 8.65 -21.06
N VAL A 495 13.25 9.95 -21.33
CA VAL A 495 14.47 10.66 -20.95
C VAL A 495 14.62 10.74 -19.44
N ASP A 496 13.54 11.04 -18.71
CA ASP A 496 13.54 11.09 -17.25
C ASP A 496 13.95 9.72 -16.65
N GLU A 497 13.42 8.61 -17.19
CA GLU A 497 13.78 7.25 -16.75
C GLU A 497 15.24 6.88 -17.05
N LEU A 498 15.75 7.22 -18.24
CA LEU A 498 17.15 6.96 -18.61
C LEU A 498 18.14 7.75 -17.74
N ILE A 499 17.81 9.00 -17.39
CA ILE A 499 18.56 9.80 -16.42
C ILE A 499 18.57 9.10 -15.07
N LEU A 500 17.41 8.61 -14.61
CA LEU A 500 17.28 7.93 -13.33
C LEU A 500 18.11 6.65 -13.26
N VAL A 501 18.15 5.86 -14.34
CA VAL A 501 19.04 4.69 -14.46
C VAL A 501 20.51 5.10 -14.40
N ALA A 502 20.92 6.15 -15.12
CA ALA A 502 22.30 6.66 -15.08
C ALA A 502 22.71 7.12 -13.66
N ASN A 503 21.79 7.76 -12.94
CA ASN A 503 22.03 8.20 -11.57
C ASN A 503 22.18 7.01 -10.63
N ARG A 504 21.36 5.97 -10.78
CA ARG A 504 21.47 4.73 -9.98
C ARG A 504 22.78 3.98 -10.24
N TYR A 505 23.26 3.93 -11.49
CA TYR A 505 24.61 3.42 -11.75
C TYR A 505 25.68 4.21 -11.02
N THR A 506 25.53 5.55 -10.96
CA THR A 506 26.47 6.42 -10.24
C THR A 506 26.46 6.14 -8.74
N GLN A 507 25.28 6.05 -8.13
CA GLN A 507 25.09 5.73 -6.70
C GLN A 507 25.67 4.36 -6.33
N LEU A 508 25.62 3.39 -7.24
CA LEU A 508 26.24 2.06 -7.09
C LEU A 508 27.75 2.04 -7.40
N GLY A 509 28.36 3.18 -7.73
CA GLY A 509 29.79 3.29 -8.07
C GLY A 509 30.17 2.85 -9.48
N ASN A 510 29.21 2.59 -10.37
CA ASN A 510 29.45 2.22 -11.78
C ASN A 510 29.46 3.44 -12.70
N PHE A 511 30.46 4.31 -12.49
CA PHE A 511 30.61 5.57 -13.23
C PHE A 511 30.80 5.39 -14.73
N SER A 512 31.43 4.29 -15.16
CA SER A 512 31.64 4.00 -16.59
C SER A 512 30.31 3.80 -17.32
N GLN A 513 29.40 3.01 -16.74
CA GLN A 513 28.11 2.74 -17.37
C GLN A 513 27.20 3.97 -17.31
N ALA A 514 27.19 4.68 -16.18
CA ALA A 514 26.47 5.95 -16.04
C ALA A 514 26.89 6.97 -17.12
N ARG A 515 28.21 7.15 -17.30
CA ARG A 515 28.76 8.06 -18.31
C ARG A 515 28.41 7.62 -19.73
N ALA A 516 28.58 6.34 -20.05
CA ALA A 516 28.25 5.79 -21.36
C ALA A 516 26.77 6.00 -21.72
N LEU A 517 25.87 5.83 -20.74
CA LEU A 517 24.44 6.07 -20.92
C LEU A 517 24.14 7.55 -21.18
N ARG A 518 24.74 8.47 -20.41
CA ARG A 518 24.55 9.92 -20.59
C ARG A 518 25.11 10.44 -21.91
N GLU A 519 26.30 9.99 -22.30
CA GLU A 519 26.91 10.37 -23.58
C GLU A 519 26.06 9.87 -24.76
N TRP A 520 25.52 8.65 -24.66
CA TRP A 520 24.57 8.15 -25.65
C TRP A 520 23.30 9.01 -25.70
N LEU A 521 22.70 9.31 -24.55
CA LEU A 521 21.46 10.07 -24.45
C LEU A 521 21.61 11.51 -24.99
N LEU A 522 22.71 12.19 -24.65
CA LEU A 522 23.05 13.51 -25.21
C LEU A 522 23.22 13.43 -26.74
N GLY A 523 23.84 12.34 -27.22
CA GLY A 523 23.98 12.06 -28.64
C GLY A 523 22.63 11.93 -29.35
N GLU A 524 21.67 11.21 -28.76
CA GLU A 524 20.32 11.09 -29.30
C GLU A 524 19.58 12.43 -29.29
N VAL A 525 19.58 13.16 -28.17
CA VAL A 525 18.93 14.48 -28.06
C VAL A 525 19.51 15.48 -29.07
N THR A 526 20.82 15.46 -29.31
CA THR A 526 21.49 16.37 -30.26
C THR A 526 21.08 16.10 -31.72
N ARG A 527 20.66 14.88 -32.05
CA ARG A 527 20.22 14.52 -33.42
C ARG A 527 18.78 14.91 -33.71
N LEU A 528 18.00 15.29 -32.69
CA LEU A 528 16.61 15.71 -32.87
C LEU A 528 16.52 17.07 -33.57
N ASP A 529 15.50 17.22 -34.41
CA ASP A 529 15.17 18.53 -34.99
C ASP A 529 14.54 19.45 -33.93
N ASN A 530 14.81 20.75 -34.05
CA ASN A 530 14.29 21.78 -33.17
C ASN A 530 12.79 22.04 -33.36
N SER A 531 12.17 21.50 -34.41
CA SER A 531 10.76 21.69 -34.74
C SER A 531 9.82 20.61 -34.16
N GLY A 532 10.36 19.51 -33.61
CA GLY A 532 9.59 18.38 -33.07
C GLY A 532 8.97 18.63 -31.69
N THR A 533 8.03 17.76 -31.27
CA THR A 533 7.49 17.69 -29.90
C THR A 533 7.78 16.29 -29.34
N PRO A 534 8.49 16.17 -28.20
CA PRO A 534 9.13 17.24 -27.44
C PRO A 534 10.28 17.90 -28.23
N THR A 535 10.52 19.19 -27.99
CA THR A 535 11.59 19.91 -28.68
C THR A 535 12.95 19.45 -28.16
N ARG A 536 13.98 19.47 -29.02
CA ARG A 536 15.38 19.25 -28.60
C ARG A 536 15.77 20.09 -27.39
N PHE A 537 15.33 21.35 -27.34
CA PHE A 537 15.54 22.25 -26.20
C PHE A 537 14.97 21.69 -24.89
N THR A 538 13.73 21.19 -24.92
CA THR A 538 13.05 20.65 -23.72
C THR A 538 13.77 19.43 -23.19
N LEU A 539 14.12 18.48 -24.06
CA LEU A 539 14.85 17.27 -23.65
C LEU A 539 16.27 17.61 -23.15
N HIS A 540 16.94 18.59 -23.74
CA HIS A 540 18.26 19.02 -23.25
C HIS A 540 18.14 19.68 -21.86
N ALA A 541 17.15 20.53 -21.63
CA ALA A 541 16.90 21.11 -20.30
C ALA A 541 16.61 20.04 -19.23
N ARG A 542 15.94 18.94 -19.61
CA ARG A 542 15.75 17.78 -18.72
C ARG A 542 17.07 17.08 -18.38
N LEU A 543 17.99 16.91 -19.35
CA LEU A 543 19.34 16.37 -19.07
C LEU A 543 20.09 17.23 -18.06
N ILE A 544 20.04 18.56 -18.21
CA ILE A 544 20.66 19.50 -17.28
C ILE A 544 20.06 19.34 -15.88
N SER A 545 18.72 19.30 -15.77
CA SER A 545 18.02 19.12 -14.49
C SER A 545 18.34 17.76 -13.84
N GLY A 546 18.41 16.69 -14.64
CA GLY A 546 18.80 15.35 -14.17
C GLY A 546 20.23 15.30 -13.63
N GLN A 547 21.15 15.99 -14.30
CA GLN A 547 22.54 16.12 -13.86
C GLN A 547 22.65 16.99 -12.60
N GLN A 548 21.80 18.01 -12.45
CA GLN A 548 21.71 18.83 -11.24
C GLN A 548 21.43 17.96 -10.01
N HIS A 549 20.40 17.11 -10.07
CA HIS A 549 20.03 16.23 -8.96
C HIS A 549 21.13 15.24 -8.58
N LEU A 550 21.86 14.70 -9.56
CA LEU A 550 23.01 13.87 -9.27
C LEU A 550 24.09 14.63 -8.48
N ILE A 551 24.41 15.85 -8.88
CA ILE A 551 25.45 16.64 -8.20
C ILE A 551 25.03 16.90 -6.76
N GLU A 552 23.75 17.19 -6.52
CA GLU A 552 23.18 17.34 -5.17
C GLU A 552 23.39 16.06 -4.34
N ASP A 553 23.07 14.89 -4.90
CA ASP A 553 23.30 13.59 -4.24
C ASP A 553 24.78 13.38 -3.92
N LEU A 554 25.68 13.58 -4.89
CA LEU A 554 27.12 13.39 -4.73
C LEU A 554 27.74 14.33 -3.68
N ILE A 555 27.27 15.59 -3.63
CA ILE A 555 27.67 16.55 -2.58
C ILE A 555 27.21 16.04 -1.21
N SER A 556 25.98 15.56 -1.10
CA SER A 556 25.42 15.04 0.16
C SER A 556 26.17 13.79 0.67
N GLU A 557 26.66 12.96 -0.25
CA GLU A 557 27.47 11.76 0.03
C GLU A 557 28.97 12.07 0.22
N ASN A 558 29.36 13.35 0.18
CA ASN A 558 30.75 13.81 0.30
C ASN A 558 31.70 13.24 -0.77
N GLN A 559 31.19 12.97 -1.97
CA GLN A 559 31.95 12.49 -3.13
C GLN A 559 32.50 13.68 -3.95
N LYS A 560 33.46 14.41 -3.38
CA LYS A 560 33.94 15.70 -3.92
C LYS A 560 34.50 15.61 -5.34
N ALA A 561 35.30 14.59 -5.67
CA ALA A 561 35.94 14.49 -6.98
C ALA A 561 34.91 14.22 -8.08
N GLU A 562 33.95 13.35 -7.79
CA GLU A 562 32.83 12.97 -8.62
C GLU A 562 31.87 14.14 -8.82
N ALA A 563 31.57 14.89 -7.75
CA ALA A 563 30.77 16.09 -7.82
C ALA A 563 31.41 17.16 -8.71
N LEU A 564 32.73 17.41 -8.59
CA LEU A 564 33.45 18.34 -9.47
C LEU A 564 33.39 17.92 -10.95
N ALA A 565 33.59 16.63 -11.25
CA ALA A 565 33.43 16.12 -12.60
C ALA A 565 31.98 16.25 -13.10
N GLY A 566 31.01 16.03 -12.21
CA GLY A 566 29.59 16.23 -12.48
C GLY A 566 29.24 17.68 -12.80
N ILE A 567 29.81 18.65 -12.08
CA ILE A 567 29.63 20.09 -12.33
C ILE A 567 30.23 20.48 -13.67
N ALA A 568 31.43 19.99 -14.01
CA ALA A 568 32.04 20.27 -15.31
C ALA A 568 31.16 19.76 -16.48
N TYR A 569 30.60 18.55 -16.35
CA TYR A 569 29.66 18.02 -17.34
C TYR A 569 28.33 18.79 -17.36
N PHE A 570 27.83 19.23 -16.21
CA PHE A 570 26.66 20.10 -16.13
C PHE A 570 26.87 21.41 -16.87
N VAL A 571 28.01 22.08 -16.67
CA VAL A 571 28.39 23.29 -17.42
C VAL A 571 28.49 23.01 -18.92
N GLU A 572 29.08 21.88 -19.32
CA GLU A 572 29.14 21.46 -20.72
C GLU A 572 27.74 21.29 -21.35
N LEU A 573 26.78 20.72 -20.60
CA LEU A 573 25.38 20.61 -21.05
C LEU A 573 24.74 21.99 -21.20
N VAL A 574 24.98 22.91 -20.27
CA VAL A 574 24.49 24.29 -20.33
C VAL A 574 25.06 25.00 -21.56
N ASP A 575 26.36 24.88 -21.83
CA ASP A 575 27.01 25.51 -22.98
C ASP A 575 26.49 24.99 -24.32
N LYS A 576 26.05 23.72 -24.36
CA LYS A 576 25.47 23.08 -25.55
C LYS A 576 23.96 23.30 -25.67
N LEU A 577 23.31 23.93 -24.69
CA LEU A 577 21.90 24.26 -24.76
C LEU A 577 21.70 25.38 -25.78
N GLU A 578 20.97 25.11 -26.85
CA GLU A 578 20.77 26.13 -27.88
C GLU A 578 19.94 27.31 -27.35
N ILE A 579 20.45 28.52 -27.55
CA ILE A 579 19.72 29.76 -27.28
C ILE A 579 18.72 29.97 -28.41
N ASN A 580 17.44 29.62 -28.22
CA ASN A 580 16.40 29.85 -29.23
C ASN A 580 16.26 31.38 -29.49
N PRO A 581 16.56 31.88 -30.71
CA PRO A 581 16.64 33.32 -30.98
C PRO A 581 15.26 33.99 -31.20
N SER A 582 14.14 33.31 -30.93
CA SER A 582 12.79 33.82 -31.20
C SER A 582 12.52 35.20 -30.54
N PRO A 583 12.10 36.23 -31.29
CA PRO A 583 11.73 37.58 -30.82
C PRO A 583 10.77 37.67 -29.65
N THR A 584 9.98 36.63 -29.43
CA THR A 584 8.87 36.65 -28.47
C THR A 584 9.15 35.89 -27.17
N ASN A 585 10.29 35.20 -27.04
CA ASN A 585 10.63 34.38 -25.87
C ASN A 585 12.01 34.72 -25.27
N ALA A 586 12.04 35.56 -24.23
CA ALA A 586 13.24 35.83 -23.42
C ALA A 586 13.66 34.65 -22.50
N ASN A 587 13.00 33.49 -22.63
CA ASN A 587 13.09 32.33 -21.74
C ASN A 587 14.42 31.53 -21.83
N PRO A 588 15.00 31.25 -23.01
CA PRO A 588 16.23 30.42 -23.12
C PRO A 588 17.46 31.05 -22.46
N TYR A 589 17.52 32.38 -22.50
CA TYR A 589 18.58 33.17 -21.89
C TYR A 589 18.52 33.16 -20.36
N ALA A 590 17.31 33.37 -19.83
CA ALA A 590 17.08 33.29 -18.39
C ALA A 590 17.49 31.93 -17.86
N GLN A 591 17.22 30.86 -18.59
CA GLN A 591 17.61 29.49 -18.21
C GLN A 591 19.13 29.30 -18.13
N HIS A 592 19.92 29.86 -19.04
CA HIS A 592 21.39 29.79 -18.92
C HIS A 592 21.90 30.46 -17.63
N MET A 593 21.38 31.65 -17.32
CA MET A 593 21.73 32.32 -16.06
C MET A 593 21.34 31.49 -14.84
N VAL A 594 20.18 30.85 -14.86
CA VAL A 594 19.74 29.94 -13.79
C VAL A 594 20.73 28.81 -13.60
N TYR A 595 21.08 28.13 -14.70
CA TYR A 595 21.96 26.98 -14.62
C TYR A 595 23.38 27.37 -14.21
N TYR A 596 23.95 28.45 -14.74
CA TYR A 596 25.24 28.95 -14.26
C TYR A 596 25.21 29.37 -12.79
N ALA A 597 24.15 30.08 -12.35
CA ALA A 597 23.98 30.40 -10.93
C ALA A 597 23.92 29.14 -10.06
N ARG A 598 23.31 28.05 -10.55
CA ARG A 598 23.29 26.76 -9.85
C ARG A 598 24.67 26.11 -9.80
N ALA A 599 25.41 26.11 -10.91
CA ALA A 599 26.79 25.62 -10.95
C ALA A 599 27.72 26.40 -10.01
N MET A 600 27.56 27.73 -9.91
CA MET A 600 28.26 28.57 -8.93
C MET A 600 27.96 28.11 -7.50
N GLY A 601 26.72 27.73 -7.22
CA GLY A 601 26.31 27.14 -5.94
C GLY A 601 27.02 25.83 -5.65
N PHE A 602 27.04 24.90 -6.60
CA PHE A 602 27.73 23.62 -6.43
C PHE A 602 29.22 23.78 -6.18
N TYR A 603 29.88 24.69 -6.90
CA TYR A 603 31.27 25.04 -6.64
C TYR A 603 31.48 25.54 -5.21
N ARG A 604 30.64 26.48 -4.75
CA ARG A 604 30.66 26.97 -3.37
C ARG A 604 30.43 25.86 -2.34
N ASP A 605 29.52 24.91 -2.61
CA ASP A 605 29.22 23.81 -1.70
C ASP A 605 30.40 22.85 -1.53
N LEU A 606 31.24 22.69 -2.55
CA LEU A 606 32.45 21.86 -2.52
C LEU A 606 33.71 22.56 -2.00
N ALA A 607 33.61 23.84 -1.60
CA ALA A 607 34.76 24.59 -1.10
C ALA A 607 35.23 24.09 0.27
N ASP A 608 36.49 23.64 0.37
CA ASP A 608 37.07 23.16 1.63
C ASP A 608 37.31 24.29 2.65
N SER A 609 37.41 25.52 2.15
CA SER A 609 37.54 26.72 2.97
C SER A 609 37.04 27.94 2.22
N ALA A 610 36.74 29.02 2.96
CA ALA A 610 36.47 30.33 2.40
C ALA A 610 37.64 30.91 1.57
N ASN A 611 38.81 30.26 1.54
CA ASN A 611 39.99 30.70 0.80
C ASN A 611 40.34 29.79 -0.40
N ASP A 612 39.43 28.92 -0.85
CA ASP A 612 39.65 28.09 -2.03
C ASP A 612 39.66 28.97 -3.31
N ALA A 613 40.84 29.49 -3.64
CA ALA A 613 41.04 30.44 -4.72
C ALA A 613 40.68 29.85 -6.09
N TRP A 614 40.83 28.54 -6.29
CA TRP A 614 40.46 27.90 -7.55
C TRP A 614 38.93 27.90 -7.70
N ILE A 615 38.19 27.42 -6.70
CA ILE A 615 36.72 27.42 -6.72
C ILE A 615 36.15 28.83 -6.85
N LYS A 616 36.71 29.80 -6.12
CA LYS A 616 36.29 31.21 -6.23
C LYS A 616 36.50 31.76 -7.64
N ASN A 617 37.60 31.40 -8.30
CA ASN A 617 37.82 31.77 -9.69
C ASN A 617 36.81 31.10 -10.63
N GLU A 618 36.46 29.83 -10.43
CA GLU A 618 35.42 29.17 -11.25
C GLU A 618 34.06 29.85 -11.09
N VAL A 619 33.68 30.25 -9.88
CA VAL A 619 32.47 31.04 -9.62
C VAL A 619 32.51 32.37 -10.38
N MET A 620 33.64 33.07 -10.36
CA MET A 620 33.79 34.35 -11.08
C MET A 620 33.85 34.16 -12.60
N ASN A 621 34.38 33.05 -13.11
CA ASN A 621 34.36 32.71 -14.53
C ASN A 621 32.91 32.51 -15.01
N LEU A 622 32.11 31.74 -14.27
CA LEU A 622 30.69 31.56 -14.57
C LEU A 622 29.91 32.88 -14.52
N PHE A 623 30.27 33.78 -13.58
CA PHE A 623 29.69 35.12 -13.55
C PHE A 623 30.06 35.96 -14.77
N ALA A 624 31.29 35.85 -15.27
CA ALA A 624 31.71 36.51 -16.51
C ALA A 624 30.91 36.00 -17.72
N GLU A 625 30.64 34.69 -17.80
CA GLU A 625 29.75 34.12 -18.83
C GLU A 625 28.33 34.71 -18.74
N ILE A 626 27.78 34.84 -17.52
CA ILE A 626 26.48 35.51 -17.30
C ILE A 626 26.50 36.97 -17.77
N GLN A 627 27.61 37.71 -17.57
CA GLN A 627 27.72 39.11 -18.04
C GLN A 627 27.85 39.20 -19.57
N ALA A 628 28.65 38.33 -20.19
CA ALA A 628 28.78 38.29 -21.65
C ALA A 628 27.44 38.00 -22.33
N LEU A 629 26.68 37.08 -21.73
CA LEU A 629 25.30 36.80 -22.06
C LEU A 629 24.42 38.07 -21.95
N LYS A 630 24.55 38.84 -20.87
CA LYS A 630 23.73 40.03 -20.61
C LYS A 630 23.97 41.13 -21.64
N GLU A 631 25.22 41.40 -21.98
CA GLU A 631 25.62 42.39 -23.00
C GLU A 631 24.97 42.07 -24.36
N TRP A 632 24.97 40.79 -24.76
CA TRP A 632 24.32 40.35 -26.00
C TRP A 632 22.80 40.62 -26.04
N THR A 633 22.12 40.58 -24.89
CA THR A 633 20.65 40.81 -24.81
C THR A 633 20.26 42.27 -24.78
N GLN A 634 21.05 43.13 -24.13
CA GLN A 634 20.78 44.57 -24.03
C GLN A 634 20.82 45.25 -25.40
N ASP A 635 21.70 44.79 -26.29
CA ASP A 635 21.80 45.27 -27.67
C ASP A 635 20.61 44.84 -28.55
N ASN A 636 19.86 43.81 -28.15
CA ASN A 636 18.90 43.16 -29.05
C ASN A 636 17.42 43.26 -28.64
N ARG A 637 17.01 43.22 -27.36
CA ARG A 637 15.57 43.22 -26.96
C ARG A 637 15.31 43.74 -25.53
N GLY A 638 14.58 44.86 -25.41
CA GLY A 638 14.36 45.60 -24.15
C GLY A 638 13.36 45.02 -23.13
N GLY A 639 13.60 43.84 -22.56
CA GLY A 639 12.70 43.29 -21.53
C GLY A 639 13.30 42.18 -20.66
N PHE A 640 14.18 42.53 -19.72
CA PHE A 640 14.95 41.57 -18.89
C PHE A 640 14.30 41.19 -17.54
N GLN A 641 13.11 41.71 -17.22
CA GLN A 641 12.71 41.85 -15.81
C GLN A 641 11.86 40.74 -15.19
N TRP A 642 11.31 39.82 -15.99
CA TRP A 642 10.24 38.92 -15.48
C TRP A 642 10.71 37.58 -14.89
N MET A 643 11.94 37.13 -15.12
CA MET A 643 12.42 35.82 -14.62
C MET A 643 13.68 35.88 -13.73
N GLY A 644 14.38 37.01 -13.67
CA GLY A 644 15.62 37.16 -12.88
C GLY A 644 15.41 37.36 -11.37
N SER A 645 14.20 37.76 -10.93
CA SER A 645 13.95 38.14 -9.53
C SER A 645 14.30 37.06 -8.51
N THR A 646 14.08 35.78 -8.83
CA THR A 646 14.41 34.69 -7.91
C THR A 646 15.91 34.41 -7.83
N TYR A 647 16.65 34.61 -8.93
CA TYR A 647 18.05 34.17 -9.08
C TYR A 647 19.08 35.27 -8.83
N TYR A 648 18.67 36.55 -8.83
CA TYR A 648 19.57 37.63 -8.44
C TYR A 648 20.13 37.45 -7.02
N GLY A 649 19.37 36.83 -6.11
CA GLY A 649 19.87 36.42 -4.79
C GLY A 649 21.03 35.44 -4.86
N THR A 650 20.83 34.34 -5.58
CA THR A 650 21.83 33.28 -5.77
C THR A 650 23.09 33.85 -6.42
N ILE A 651 22.95 34.58 -7.54
CA ILE A 651 24.09 35.18 -8.25
C ILE A 651 24.83 36.18 -7.35
N ALA A 652 24.12 37.18 -6.78
CA ALA A 652 24.76 38.21 -5.97
C ALA A 652 25.44 37.62 -4.73
N GLY A 653 24.83 36.61 -4.11
CA GLY A 653 25.42 35.88 -2.99
C GLY A 653 26.69 35.12 -3.37
N HIS A 654 26.68 34.33 -4.45
CA HIS A 654 27.85 33.59 -4.88
C HIS A 654 29.00 34.50 -5.36
N VAL A 655 28.69 35.59 -6.07
CA VAL A 655 29.69 36.59 -6.48
C VAL A 655 30.29 37.28 -5.25
N CYS A 656 29.47 37.70 -4.29
CA CYS A 656 29.96 38.29 -3.05
C CYS A 656 30.87 37.31 -2.29
N TRP A 657 30.44 36.05 -2.15
CA TRP A 657 31.21 35.00 -1.48
C TRP A 657 32.57 34.74 -2.18
N ALA A 658 32.61 34.82 -3.51
CA ALA A 658 33.83 34.69 -4.29
C ALA A 658 34.78 35.91 -4.18
N GLY A 659 34.40 36.94 -3.41
CA GLY A 659 35.19 38.17 -3.20
C GLY A 659 34.78 39.35 -4.09
N GLY A 660 33.71 39.22 -4.87
CA GLY A 660 33.21 40.24 -5.79
C GLY A 660 32.12 41.14 -5.20
N LEU A 661 32.24 41.63 -3.96
CA LEU A 661 31.18 42.45 -3.32
C LEU A 661 30.78 43.65 -4.18
N ASP A 662 31.75 44.37 -4.75
CA ASP A 662 31.49 45.53 -5.61
C ASP A 662 30.72 45.13 -6.87
N ALA A 663 31.02 43.98 -7.47
CA ALA A 663 30.30 43.46 -8.64
C ALA A 663 28.88 42.99 -8.26
N ALA A 664 28.72 42.30 -7.14
CA ALA A 664 27.40 41.90 -6.62
C ALA A 664 26.49 43.11 -6.38
N ILE A 665 27.04 44.22 -5.87
CA ILE A 665 26.29 45.46 -5.65
C ILE A 665 26.03 46.19 -6.98
N SER A 666 27.08 46.48 -7.75
CA SER A 666 26.97 47.39 -8.91
C SER A 666 26.39 46.73 -10.16
N GLU A 667 26.65 45.44 -10.38
CA GLU A 667 26.29 44.71 -11.62
C GLU A 667 25.05 43.82 -11.46
N VAL A 668 24.65 43.52 -10.21
CA VAL A 668 23.45 42.74 -9.89
C VAL A 668 22.42 43.58 -9.12
N LEU A 669 22.70 43.95 -7.86
CA LEU A 669 21.71 44.61 -6.98
C LEU A 669 21.22 45.95 -7.55
N ASN A 670 22.14 46.84 -7.93
CA ASN A 670 21.82 48.19 -8.40
C ASN A 670 21.23 48.23 -9.82
N GLN A 671 21.28 47.12 -10.54
CA GLN A 671 20.68 46.99 -11.88
C GLN A 671 19.18 46.67 -11.82
N ILE A 672 18.64 46.37 -10.63
CA ILE A 672 17.23 46.02 -10.43
C ILE A 672 16.41 47.29 -10.19
N ASP A 673 15.74 47.75 -11.24
CA ASP A 673 14.84 48.91 -11.20
C ASP A 673 13.49 48.56 -10.53
N VAL A 674 13.35 48.95 -9.26
CA VAL A 674 12.16 48.69 -8.41
C VAL A 674 10.89 49.39 -8.87
N ASP A 675 10.99 50.44 -9.68
CA ASP A 675 9.83 51.18 -10.19
C ASP A 675 9.05 50.38 -11.24
N LYS A 676 9.61 49.24 -11.68
CA LYS A 676 9.01 48.36 -12.70
C LYS A 676 8.08 47.28 -12.11
N GLY A 677 7.72 47.38 -10.83
CA GLY A 677 6.64 46.61 -10.19
C GLY A 677 7.08 45.56 -9.18
N ALA A 678 6.10 44.80 -8.64
CA ALA A 678 6.29 43.88 -7.51
C ALA A 678 7.36 42.78 -7.75
N VAL A 679 7.56 42.36 -9.00
CA VAL A 679 8.58 41.36 -9.37
C VAL A 679 10.00 41.92 -9.18
N ALA A 680 10.25 43.18 -9.56
CA ALA A 680 11.55 43.83 -9.38
C ALA A 680 11.85 44.09 -7.89
N ILE A 681 10.83 44.46 -7.11
CA ILE A 681 10.93 44.59 -5.65
C ILE A 681 11.36 43.25 -5.02
N THR A 682 10.70 42.15 -5.39
CA THR A 682 11.06 40.81 -4.92
C THR A 682 12.50 40.44 -5.31
N GLY A 683 12.91 40.78 -6.53
CA GLY A 683 14.25 40.55 -7.04
C GLY A 683 15.34 41.28 -6.29
N ARG A 684 15.08 42.55 -5.93
CA ARG A 684 16.01 43.34 -5.14
C ARG A 684 16.19 42.74 -3.74
N TYR A 685 15.11 42.32 -3.09
CA TYR A 685 15.21 41.68 -1.76
C TYR A 685 15.90 40.33 -1.81
N ALA A 686 15.72 39.54 -2.87
CA ALA A 686 16.48 38.31 -3.06
C ALA A 686 17.98 38.59 -3.21
N ALA A 687 18.38 39.53 -4.07
CA ALA A 687 19.77 39.98 -4.22
C ALA A 687 20.38 40.43 -2.89
N LEU A 688 19.63 41.26 -2.14
CA LEU A 688 20.06 41.77 -0.85
C LEU A 688 20.26 40.66 0.17
N ARG A 689 19.34 39.70 0.26
CA ARG A 689 19.48 38.53 1.14
C ARG A 689 20.69 37.68 0.74
N GLY A 690 20.91 37.44 -0.55
CA GLY A 690 22.05 36.66 -1.04
C GLY A 690 23.40 37.26 -0.62
N ILE A 691 23.55 38.58 -0.78
CA ILE A 691 24.75 39.31 -0.31
C ILE A 691 24.86 39.24 1.22
N MET A 692 23.76 39.46 1.94
CA MET A 692 23.75 39.34 3.40
C MET A 692 24.23 37.96 3.86
N ILE A 693 23.75 36.88 3.24
CA ILE A 693 24.17 35.51 3.56
C ILE A 693 25.67 35.33 3.33
N ALA A 694 26.18 35.77 2.17
CA ALA A 694 27.61 35.68 1.86
C ALA A 694 28.49 36.46 2.84
N LEU A 695 28.08 37.67 3.22
CA LEU A 695 28.79 38.47 4.22
C LEU A 695 28.72 37.84 5.62
N ALA A 696 27.60 37.22 5.97
CA ALA A 696 27.37 36.71 7.31
C ALA A 696 28.21 35.48 7.64
N GLU A 697 28.63 34.71 6.62
CA GLU A 697 29.61 33.62 6.74
C GLU A 697 30.99 34.11 7.20
N GLU A 698 31.33 35.39 6.96
CA GLU A 698 32.57 36.00 7.44
C GLU A 698 32.34 36.85 8.71
N ASP A 699 31.33 37.73 8.70
CA ASP A 699 30.97 38.59 9.83
C ASP A 699 29.47 38.95 9.82
N PHE A 700 28.72 38.33 10.74
CA PHE A 700 27.30 38.62 10.97
C PHE A 700 27.01 40.11 11.23
N SER A 701 27.91 40.83 11.90
CA SER A 701 27.71 42.26 12.21
C SER A 701 27.77 43.12 10.96
N ALA A 702 28.72 42.81 10.06
CA ALA A 702 28.85 43.46 8.77
C ALA A 702 27.65 43.15 7.86
N ALA A 703 27.23 41.89 7.83
CA ALA A 703 26.04 41.47 7.08
C ALA A 703 24.76 42.18 7.53
N ARG A 704 24.54 42.27 8.85
CA ARG A 704 23.42 43.02 9.43
C ARG A 704 23.47 44.49 9.06
N ALA A 705 24.63 45.13 9.25
CA ALA A 705 24.81 46.55 8.95
C ALA A 705 24.50 46.85 7.48
N PHE A 706 25.01 46.01 6.56
CA PHE A 706 24.70 46.09 5.15
C PHE A 706 23.20 45.95 4.87
N TYR A 707 22.55 44.93 5.43
CA TYR A 707 21.13 44.70 5.20
C TYR A 707 20.26 45.85 5.71
N GLU A 708 20.54 46.38 6.90
CA GLU A 708 19.83 47.51 7.49
C GLU A 708 20.03 48.82 6.72
N GLU A 709 21.24 49.06 6.19
CA GLU A 709 21.53 50.22 5.35
C GLU A 709 20.70 50.18 4.06
N GLN A 710 20.58 48.99 3.46
CA GLN A 710 19.90 48.79 2.18
C GLN A 710 18.39 48.52 2.29
N ASN A 711 17.89 48.19 3.49
CA ASN A 711 16.49 47.91 3.81
C ASN A 711 16.17 48.26 5.28
N PRO A 712 16.03 49.55 5.62
CA PRO A 712 15.75 49.97 6.99
C PRO A 712 14.35 49.52 7.45
N LEU A 713 14.26 49.04 8.70
CA LEU A 713 12.98 48.69 9.32
C LEU A 713 12.17 49.96 9.63
N ALA A 714 10.89 49.96 9.27
CA ALA A 714 10.01 51.10 9.51
C ALA A 714 9.77 51.30 11.02
N ALA A 715 9.63 52.55 11.45
CA ALA A 715 9.47 52.89 12.87
C ALA A 715 8.16 52.36 13.51
N ASP A 716 7.17 52.01 12.68
CA ASP A 716 5.89 51.41 13.06
C ASP A 716 5.85 49.89 12.83
N PHE A 717 6.99 49.29 12.49
CA PHE A 717 7.14 47.87 12.14
C PHE A 717 6.26 47.42 10.96
N SER A 718 5.71 48.37 10.19
CA SER A 718 4.78 48.08 9.11
C SER A 718 5.37 47.17 8.04
N ASN A 719 6.69 47.18 7.83
CA ASN A 719 7.40 46.32 6.87
C ASN A 719 8.02 45.05 7.50
N LEU A 720 7.77 44.75 8.79
CA LEU A 720 8.25 43.53 9.45
C LEU A 720 7.55 42.27 8.91
N SER A 721 6.26 42.38 8.55
CA SER A 721 5.41 41.25 8.13
C SER A 721 4.78 41.38 6.73
N VAL A 722 5.09 42.44 5.97
CA VAL A 722 4.63 42.57 4.58
C VAL A 722 5.39 41.56 3.74
N ASN A 723 4.67 40.87 2.84
CA ASN A 723 5.24 39.90 1.90
C ASN A 723 6.61 40.38 1.37
N HIS A 724 7.68 39.67 1.78
CA HIS A 724 9.03 39.64 1.20
C HIS A 724 10.16 40.59 1.68
N SER A 725 10.48 40.76 2.97
CA SER A 725 11.91 41.08 3.25
C SER A 725 12.44 40.75 4.64
N TYR A 726 11.88 41.25 5.75
CA TYR A 726 12.65 41.34 6.99
C TYR A 726 12.71 40.03 7.81
N ILE A 727 11.58 39.47 8.27
CA ILE A 727 11.58 38.14 8.93
C ILE A 727 12.11 37.07 7.97
N ASP A 728 11.74 37.19 6.68
CA ASP A 728 12.13 36.21 5.67
C ASP A 728 13.62 36.19 5.38
N ALA A 729 14.30 37.34 5.45
CA ALA A 729 15.74 37.38 5.25
C ALA A 729 16.51 36.65 6.36
N TYR A 730 16.01 36.66 7.60
CA TYR A 730 16.71 36.09 8.74
C TYR A 730 16.28 34.65 9.08
N ALA A 731 14.99 34.29 8.94
CA ALA A 731 14.48 33.03 9.51
C ALA A 731 13.60 32.15 8.60
N TYR A 732 13.13 32.61 7.43
CA TYR A 732 12.04 31.90 6.75
C TYR A 732 12.44 30.62 6.01
N PHE A 733 11.57 29.62 6.15
CA PHE A 733 11.63 28.27 5.59
C PHE A 733 10.87 28.17 4.26
N ASN A 734 11.30 28.90 3.23
CA ASN A 734 10.98 28.49 1.86
C ASN A 734 12.16 27.69 1.33
N GLN A 735 11.94 26.43 0.96
CA GLN A 735 12.99 25.58 0.36
C GLN A 735 13.62 26.25 -0.87
N SER A 736 12.86 27.06 -1.62
CA SER A 736 13.38 27.74 -2.82
C SER A 736 14.18 29.02 -2.51
N ASN A 737 14.15 29.54 -1.27
CA ASN A 737 14.90 30.74 -0.89
C ASN A 737 15.03 30.87 0.65
N PRO A 738 15.96 30.12 1.28
CA PRO A 738 16.09 30.10 2.73
C PRO A 738 16.56 31.45 3.27
N GLY A 739 16.04 31.83 4.44
CA GLY A 739 16.62 32.91 5.25
C GLY A 739 17.99 32.51 5.81
N LEU A 740 18.73 33.50 6.35
CA LEU A 740 20.09 33.33 6.88
C LEU A 740 20.21 32.18 7.88
N ALA A 741 19.27 32.06 8.82
CA ALA A 741 19.29 31.00 9.83
C ALA A 741 19.14 29.60 9.22
N VAL A 742 18.26 29.45 8.24
CA VAL A 742 18.01 28.18 7.56
C VAL A 742 19.19 27.80 6.68
N HIS A 743 19.75 28.76 5.94
CA HIS A 743 20.98 28.57 5.16
C HIS A 743 22.15 28.13 6.05
N ALA A 744 22.35 28.80 7.19
CA ALA A 744 23.39 28.45 8.13
C ALA A 744 23.17 27.04 8.73
N LEU A 745 21.92 26.69 9.06
CA LEU A 745 21.54 25.34 9.49
C LEU A 745 21.89 24.26 8.46
N GLU A 746 21.54 24.47 7.19
CA GLU A 746 21.81 23.53 6.10
C GLU A 746 23.32 23.33 5.86
N ARG A 747 24.14 24.32 6.20
CA ARG A 747 25.61 24.22 6.17
C ARG A 747 26.25 23.72 7.48
N GLY A 748 25.45 23.43 8.51
CA GLY A 748 25.94 23.05 9.83
C GLY A 748 26.55 24.18 10.66
N ASP A 749 26.42 25.45 10.25
CA ASP A 749 26.87 26.61 11.04
C ASP A 749 25.81 27.01 12.07
N SER A 750 25.82 26.29 13.19
CA SER A 750 24.86 26.49 14.27
C SER A 750 24.99 27.86 14.94
N LEU A 751 26.20 28.43 15.00
CA LEU A 751 26.45 29.72 15.65
C LEU A 751 25.87 30.88 14.83
N LEU A 752 26.08 30.86 13.52
CA LEU A 752 25.51 31.88 12.63
C LEU A 752 23.99 31.79 12.61
N ALA A 753 23.45 30.57 12.55
CA ALA A 753 22.01 30.35 12.61
C ALA A 753 21.40 30.90 13.91
N GLU A 754 22.03 30.61 15.05
CA GLU A 754 21.60 31.11 16.35
C GLU A 754 21.63 32.64 16.43
N LYS A 755 22.68 33.30 15.94
CA LYS A 755 22.76 34.77 15.88
C LYS A 755 21.65 35.39 15.04
N ALA A 756 21.35 34.79 13.88
CA ALA A 756 20.30 35.25 12.99
C ALA A 756 18.91 35.12 13.65
N LEU A 757 18.65 33.98 14.33
CA LEU A 757 17.41 33.75 15.05
C LEU A 757 17.26 34.68 16.27
N ASP A 758 18.32 34.87 17.05
CA ASP A 758 18.30 35.76 18.23
C ASP A 758 18.00 37.20 17.81
N TYR A 759 18.59 37.65 16.70
CA TYR A 759 18.35 38.97 16.15
C TYR A 759 16.87 39.18 15.75
N ILE A 760 16.32 38.25 14.95
CA ILE A 760 14.95 38.41 14.46
C ILE A 760 13.91 38.19 15.57
N ARG A 761 14.19 37.32 16.55
CA ARG A 761 13.39 37.20 17.78
C ARG A 761 13.27 38.56 18.46
N GLY A 762 14.38 39.25 18.69
CA GLY A 762 14.39 40.57 19.31
C GLY A 762 13.50 41.58 18.55
N LYS A 763 13.48 41.53 17.22
CA LYS A 763 12.61 42.38 16.40
C LYS A 763 11.13 42.02 16.48
N ILE A 764 10.80 40.74 16.60
CA ILE A 764 9.42 40.30 16.84
C ILE A 764 8.96 40.78 18.22
N ASP A 765 9.80 40.63 19.25
CA ASP A 765 9.49 41.08 20.61
C ASP A 765 9.28 42.60 20.67
N GLU A 766 10.16 43.39 20.03
CA GLU A 766 10.00 44.85 19.87
C GLU A 766 8.66 45.22 19.22
N ALA A 767 8.27 44.50 18.16
CA ALA A 767 7.02 44.75 17.44
C ALA A 767 5.78 44.38 18.27
N VAL A 768 5.80 43.25 18.98
CA VAL A 768 4.71 42.85 19.89
C VAL A 768 4.50 43.92 20.96
N VAL A 769 5.58 44.41 21.59
CA VAL A 769 5.51 45.50 22.57
C VAL A 769 4.92 46.77 21.94
N TYR A 770 5.34 47.14 20.72
CA TYR A 770 4.79 48.29 20.01
C TYR A 770 3.28 48.17 19.78
N TYR A 771 2.79 47.04 19.27
CA TYR A 771 1.36 46.85 18.98
C TYR A 771 0.50 46.82 20.25
N VAL A 772 0.96 46.13 21.30
CA VAL A 772 0.27 46.09 22.60
C VAL A 772 0.16 47.50 23.20
N THR A 773 1.25 48.28 23.18
CA THR A 773 1.28 49.63 23.77
C THR A 773 0.44 50.66 23.02
N HIS A 774 0.29 50.52 21.70
CA HIS A 774 -0.46 51.48 20.88
C HIS A 774 -1.95 51.11 20.73
N ASN A 775 -2.40 50.04 21.39
CA ASN A 775 -3.77 49.54 21.37
C ASN A 775 -4.33 49.45 19.94
N ILE A 776 -3.45 49.09 19.00
CA ILE A 776 -3.81 48.98 17.60
C ILE A 776 -4.67 47.72 17.51
N ASN A 777 -5.97 47.90 17.27
CA ASN A 777 -6.97 46.82 17.09
C ASN A 777 -6.69 45.93 15.87
N GLU A 778 -5.46 45.87 15.38
CA GLU A 778 -5.02 44.80 14.48
C GLU A 778 -5.05 43.44 15.15
N ALA A 779 -5.21 43.29 16.47
CA ALA A 779 -5.62 42.00 17.04
C ALA A 779 -6.92 41.48 16.40
N ALA A 780 -7.85 42.36 16.01
CA ALA A 780 -9.06 42.02 15.27
C ALA A 780 -8.85 41.95 13.74
N SER A 781 -7.92 42.73 13.16
CA SER A 781 -7.58 42.62 11.72
C SER A 781 -6.70 41.39 11.41
N LEU A 782 -5.86 40.96 12.35
CA LEU A 782 -5.08 39.72 12.34
C LEU A 782 -5.99 38.51 12.48
N VAL A 783 -7.05 38.59 13.30
CA VAL A 783 -8.12 37.59 13.35
C VAL A 783 -8.97 37.59 12.06
N SER A 784 -9.30 38.77 11.50
CA SER A 784 -10.03 38.91 10.22
C SER A 784 -9.24 38.46 8.98
N PHE A 785 -7.91 38.46 9.03
CA PHE A 785 -7.07 37.87 7.97
C PHE A 785 -6.74 36.39 8.23
N ALA A 786 -6.81 35.93 9.49
CA ALA A 786 -6.70 34.52 9.86
C ALA A 786 -7.94 33.70 9.46
N THR A 787 -9.10 34.34 9.27
CA THR A 787 -10.31 33.66 8.77
C THR A 787 -10.22 33.27 7.29
N THR A 788 -9.26 33.78 6.52
CA THR A 788 -9.07 33.44 5.10
C THR A 788 -7.81 32.62 4.81
N MET A 789 -6.87 32.52 5.76
CA MET A 789 -5.71 31.62 5.67
C MET A 789 -5.37 31.10 7.07
N ALA A 790 -5.23 29.77 7.19
CA ALA A 790 -4.79 29.10 8.41
C ALA A 790 -3.58 29.80 9.06
N GLY A 791 -3.77 30.32 10.28
CA GLY A 791 -2.71 30.77 11.19
C GLY A 791 -2.64 32.27 11.49
N SER A 792 -2.46 32.61 12.77
CA SER A 792 -2.03 33.96 13.18
C SER A 792 -0.60 34.21 12.67
N ARG A 793 -0.40 35.36 12.00
CA ARG A 793 0.87 35.73 11.33
C ARG A 793 2.07 35.78 12.28
N TYR A 794 1.87 36.07 13.57
CA TYR A 794 2.96 36.14 14.55
C TYR A 794 3.12 34.83 15.34
N LEU A 795 2.06 34.04 15.46
CA LEU A 795 2.10 32.76 16.14
C LEU A 795 2.69 31.66 15.24
N GLU A 796 2.00 31.34 14.15
CA GLU A 796 2.36 30.23 13.28
C GLU A 796 3.50 30.59 12.32
N ARG A 797 3.59 31.85 11.85
CA ARG A 797 4.72 32.30 10.99
C ARG A 797 5.87 32.98 11.75
N GLY A 798 5.66 33.33 13.02
CA GLY A 798 6.68 33.90 13.92
C GLY A 798 7.15 32.87 14.95
N TYR A 799 6.65 32.95 16.18
CA TYR A 799 7.19 32.20 17.32
C TYR A 799 7.26 30.67 17.10
N VAL A 800 6.21 30.02 16.61
CA VAL A 800 6.22 28.55 16.40
C VAL A 800 7.29 28.14 15.38
N LYS A 801 7.45 28.90 14.30
CA LYS A 801 8.51 28.65 13.30
C LYS A 801 9.89 28.93 13.84
N LEU A 802 10.09 30.00 14.61
CA LEU A 802 11.36 30.25 15.28
C LEU A 802 11.71 29.12 16.24
N ALA A 803 10.73 28.61 16.99
CA ALA A 803 10.92 27.47 17.89
C ALA A 803 11.35 26.22 17.11
N HIS A 804 10.70 25.92 15.99
CA HIS A 804 11.11 24.83 15.10
C HIS A 804 12.55 25.03 14.56
N ALA A 805 12.94 26.27 14.25
CA ALA A 805 14.32 26.60 13.84
C ALA A 805 15.34 26.32 14.96
N TYR A 806 15.07 26.79 16.17
CA TYR A 806 15.90 26.51 17.34
C TYR A 806 15.93 25.02 17.70
N ALA A 807 14.82 24.29 17.52
CA ALA A 807 14.78 22.85 17.74
C ALA A 807 15.67 22.10 16.73
N ARG A 808 15.62 22.48 15.44
CA ARG A 808 16.52 21.94 14.40
C ARG A 808 18.00 22.25 14.67
N LEU A 809 18.30 23.35 15.38
CA LEU A 809 19.66 23.66 15.85
C LEU A 809 20.14 22.79 17.03
N GLY A 810 19.25 21.98 17.62
CA GLY A 810 19.51 21.34 18.91
C GLY A 810 19.44 22.30 20.10
N ALA A 811 19.11 23.59 19.88
CA ALA A 811 18.94 24.61 20.90
C ALA A 811 17.54 24.52 21.55
N LYS A 812 17.20 23.34 22.05
CA LYS A 812 15.85 23.03 22.59
C LYS A 812 15.40 24.01 23.68
N ASP A 813 16.30 24.48 24.53
CA ASP A 813 15.97 25.47 25.58
C ASP A 813 15.56 26.83 25.00
N LYS A 814 16.18 27.25 23.89
CA LYS A 814 15.77 28.46 23.18
C LYS A 814 14.45 28.26 22.45
N ALA A 815 14.25 27.10 21.85
CA ALA A 815 12.98 26.74 21.23
C ALA A 815 11.84 26.81 22.26
N ALA A 816 12.03 26.20 23.43
CA ALA A 816 11.12 26.29 24.56
C ALA A 816 10.88 27.75 24.99
N ALA A 817 11.92 28.56 25.14
CA ALA A 817 11.78 29.97 25.50
C ALA A 817 11.00 30.80 24.47
N VAL A 818 11.07 30.44 23.18
CA VAL A 818 10.28 31.08 22.12
C VAL A 818 8.82 30.62 22.17
N LEU A 819 8.56 29.34 22.45
CA LEU A 819 7.20 28.82 22.66
C LEU A 819 6.53 29.44 23.90
N LEU A 820 7.28 29.72 24.97
CA LEU A 820 6.76 30.47 26.12
C LEU A 820 6.36 31.90 25.74
N SER A 821 7.15 32.59 24.90
CA SER A 821 6.74 33.90 24.35
C SER A 821 5.50 33.78 23.45
N ALA A 822 5.36 32.67 22.72
CA ALA A 822 4.15 32.36 21.95
C ALA A 822 2.93 32.21 22.87
N GLU A 823 3.08 31.49 23.98
CA GLU A 823 2.05 31.31 25.00
C GLU A 823 1.64 32.66 25.64
N GLU A 824 2.59 33.51 26.02
CA GLU A 824 2.32 34.85 26.54
C GLU A 824 1.50 35.69 25.54
N TYR A 825 1.81 35.59 24.25
CA TYR A 825 1.01 36.23 23.20
C TYR A 825 -0.40 35.63 23.11
N VAL A 826 -0.54 34.30 23.14
CA VAL A 826 -1.86 33.62 23.11
C VAL A 826 -2.69 33.98 24.34
N ASP A 827 -2.07 34.17 25.50
CA ASP A 827 -2.74 34.59 26.73
C ASP A 827 -3.46 35.95 26.53
N THR A 828 -2.94 36.84 25.68
CA THR A 828 -3.57 38.14 25.34
C THR A 828 -4.79 38.03 24.42
N LEU A 829 -4.99 36.90 23.74
CA LEU A 829 -6.10 36.71 22.80
C LEU A 829 -7.44 36.51 23.54
N PRO A 830 -8.56 36.98 22.96
CA PRO A 830 -9.89 36.67 23.49
C PRO A 830 -10.20 35.16 23.39
N ALA A 831 -11.04 34.66 24.29
CA ALA A 831 -11.51 33.27 24.26
C ALA A 831 -12.16 32.96 22.91
N SER A 832 -11.65 31.93 22.23
CA SER A 832 -12.05 31.55 20.88
C SER A 832 -11.51 30.16 20.55
N PHE A 833 -12.08 29.49 19.54
CA PHE A 833 -11.53 28.28 18.96
C PHE A 833 -10.05 28.46 18.57
N ILE A 834 -9.69 29.63 18.01
CA ILE A 834 -8.32 29.96 17.63
C ILE A 834 -7.39 29.97 18.84
N LYS A 835 -7.82 30.51 20.00
CA LYS A 835 -7.02 30.48 21.23
C LYS A 835 -6.75 29.05 21.70
N SER A 836 -7.78 28.20 21.72
CA SER A 836 -7.63 26.79 22.08
C SER A 836 -6.68 26.05 21.14
N LYS A 837 -6.92 26.18 19.82
CA LYS A 837 -6.07 25.57 18.79
C LYS A 837 -4.61 26.05 18.91
N SER A 838 -4.40 27.32 19.25
CA SER A 838 -3.06 27.89 19.44
C SER A 838 -2.32 27.21 20.60
N TYR A 839 -2.97 27.02 21.75
CA TYR A 839 -2.37 26.28 22.87
C TYR A 839 -2.07 24.83 22.48
N ALA A 840 -2.99 24.13 21.82
CA ALA A 840 -2.78 22.75 21.37
C ALA A 840 -1.60 22.66 20.38
N THR A 841 -1.48 23.58 19.43
CA THR A 841 -0.32 23.65 18.52
C THR A 841 0.98 23.83 19.29
N ILE A 842 1.07 24.80 20.21
CA ILE A 842 2.28 25.01 21.02
C ILE A 842 2.58 23.75 21.85
N GLY A 843 1.56 23.14 22.45
CA GLY A 843 1.67 21.90 23.24
C GLY A 843 2.21 20.73 22.43
N TYR A 844 1.74 20.55 21.19
CA TYR A 844 2.27 19.56 20.26
C TYR A 844 3.78 19.76 20.01
N PHE A 845 4.23 21.00 19.78
CA PHE A 845 5.67 21.25 19.58
C PHE A 845 6.49 20.98 20.85
N PHE A 846 5.97 21.27 22.04
CA PHE A 846 6.63 20.86 23.28
C PHE A 846 6.69 19.33 23.42
N HIS A 847 5.61 18.62 23.06
CA HIS A 847 5.56 17.16 23.08
C HIS A 847 6.60 16.54 22.12
N ASP A 848 6.62 16.98 20.87
CA ASP A 848 7.57 16.55 19.82
C ASP A 848 9.03 16.78 20.23
N MET A 849 9.32 17.87 20.95
CA MET A 849 10.65 18.16 21.48
C MET A 849 11.02 17.35 22.74
N GLY A 850 10.06 16.67 23.38
CA GLY A 850 10.22 15.86 24.60
C GLY A 850 9.90 16.58 25.92
N TYR A 851 9.37 17.80 25.90
CA TYR A 851 8.99 18.59 27.09
C TYR A 851 7.56 18.27 27.55
N GLN A 852 7.36 17.05 28.03
CA GLN A 852 6.03 16.54 28.39
C GLN A 852 5.25 17.40 29.43
N PRO A 853 5.88 17.97 30.48
CA PRO A 853 5.16 18.80 31.45
C PRO A 853 4.57 20.08 30.83
N ASP A 854 5.34 20.76 29.99
CA ASP A 854 4.92 22.00 29.32
C ASP A 854 3.84 21.70 28.28
N ALA A 855 4.00 20.61 27.52
CA ALA A 855 2.97 20.13 26.61
C ALA A 855 1.64 19.85 27.34
N ALA A 856 1.69 19.13 28.46
CA ALA A 856 0.51 18.82 29.26
C ALA A 856 -0.18 20.08 29.80
N ALA A 857 0.58 21.07 30.27
CA ALA A 857 0.03 22.33 30.76
C ALA A 857 -0.70 23.11 29.64
N LEU A 858 -0.16 23.09 28.42
CA LEU A 858 -0.78 23.74 27.26
C LEU A 858 -2.01 23.00 26.76
N PHE A 859 -2.00 21.67 26.76
CA PHE A 859 -3.19 20.86 26.48
C PHE A 859 -4.30 21.11 27.52
N ASP A 860 -3.94 21.30 28.79
CA ASP A 860 -4.89 21.71 29.83
C ASP A 860 -5.41 23.15 29.62
N LYS A 861 -4.56 24.08 29.18
CA LYS A 861 -4.98 25.44 28.78
C LYS A 861 -5.94 25.39 27.59
N ALA A 862 -5.66 24.59 26.56
CA ALA A 862 -6.53 24.40 25.40
C ALA A 862 -7.94 23.94 25.83
N ARG A 863 -8.01 22.93 26.70
CA ARG A 863 -9.26 22.37 27.22
C ARG A 863 -10.06 23.33 28.11
N THR A 864 -9.40 24.27 28.77
CA THR A 864 -10.05 25.22 29.69
C THR A 864 -10.44 26.55 29.03
N VAL A 865 -10.12 26.74 27.75
CA VAL A 865 -10.66 27.87 26.97
C VAL A 865 -12.19 27.77 26.96
N ASP A 866 -12.86 28.87 27.35
CA ASP A 866 -14.32 28.95 27.32
C ASP A 866 -14.85 28.71 25.90
N SER A 867 -15.42 27.53 25.68
CA SER A 867 -16.00 27.08 24.42
C SER A 867 -17.47 27.48 24.26
N SER A 868 -18.09 28.14 25.27
CA SER A 868 -19.49 28.53 25.22
C SER A 868 -19.81 29.55 24.11
N GLY A 869 -18.79 30.26 23.62
CA GLY A 869 -18.89 31.15 22.46
C GLY A 869 -18.82 30.46 21.09
N ILE A 870 -18.49 29.17 21.01
CA ILE A 870 -18.36 28.41 19.75
C ILE A 870 -19.75 27.91 19.32
N THR A 871 -20.43 28.73 18.51
CA THR A 871 -21.82 28.47 18.11
C THR A 871 -21.94 27.62 16.84
N ASP A 872 -20.91 27.59 15.98
CA ASP A 872 -20.91 26.75 14.79
C ASP A 872 -20.56 25.29 15.12
N ALA A 873 -21.37 24.34 14.63
CA ALA A 873 -21.21 22.92 14.91
C ALA A 873 -19.90 22.32 14.36
N LYS A 874 -19.41 22.83 13.23
CA LYS A 874 -18.13 22.39 12.64
C LYS A 874 -16.98 22.80 13.54
N GLU A 875 -16.97 24.04 14.00
CA GLU A 875 -15.94 24.53 14.93
C GLU A 875 -15.98 23.75 16.27
N ARG A 876 -17.16 23.38 16.78
CA ARG A 876 -17.28 22.53 17.98
C ARG A 876 -16.74 21.11 17.76
N SER A 877 -17.01 20.52 16.61
CA SER A 877 -16.49 19.20 16.24
C SER A 877 -14.96 19.24 16.12
N GLU A 878 -14.41 20.25 15.43
CA GLU A 878 -12.96 20.45 15.29
C GLU A 878 -12.27 20.74 16.63
N TYR A 879 -12.91 21.52 17.50
CA TYR A 879 -12.43 21.76 18.87
C TYR A 879 -12.29 20.44 19.64
N SER A 880 -13.36 19.63 19.66
CA SER A 880 -13.40 18.37 20.40
C SER A 880 -12.40 17.35 19.84
N LEU A 881 -12.26 17.29 18.51
CA LEU A 881 -11.26 16.46 17.83
C LEU A 881 -9.83 16.90 18.18
N GLY A 882 -9.57 18.20 18.31
CA GLY A 882 -8.29 18.73 18.79
C GLY A 882 -7.96 18.23 20.18
N ILE A 883 -8.91 18.32 21.12
CA ILE A 883 -8.72 17.81 22.48
C ILE A 883 -8.52 16.28 22.51
N ALA A 884 -9.22 15.53 21.66
CA ALA A 884 -9.00 14.08 21.55
C ALA A 884 -7.55 13.75 21.15
N ARG A 885 -6.96 14.50 20.21
CA ARG A 885 -5.55 14.35 19.83
C ARG A 885 -4.60 14.72 20.97
N ASP A 886 -4.93 15.72 21.77
CA ASP A 886 -4.14 16.07 22.96
C ASP A 886 -4.07 14.88 23.95
N PHE A 887 -5.16 14.12 24.12
CA PHE A 887 -5.16 12.89 24.94
C PHE A 887 -4.35 11.76 24.30
N PHE A 888 -4.41 11.61 22.97
CA PHE A 888 -3.55 10.66 22.24
C PHE A 888 -2.06 10.92 22.52
N PHE A 889 -1.60 12.17 22.41
CA PHE A 889 -0.20 12.53 22.70
C PHE A 889 0.19 12.27 24.17
N ARG A 890 -0.78 12.13 25.07
CA ARG A 890 -0.55 11.78 26.48
C ARG A 890 -0.64 10.27 26.76
N GLY A 891 -0.94 9.45 25.76
CA GLY A 891 -1.18 8.01 25.91
C GLY A 891 -2.49 7.68 26.64
N ASP A 892 -3.45 8.60 26.69
CA ASP A 892 -4.74 8.40 27.38
C ASP A 892 -5.86 8.07 26.37
N ASN A 893 -5.95 6.78 26.03
CA ASN A 893 -6.94 6.27 25.08
C ASN A 893 -8.39 6.46 25.56
N ALA A 894 -8.63 6.47 26.88
CA ALA A 894 -9.95 6.67 27.44
C ALA A 894 -10.42 8.12 27.29
N GLY A 895 -9.53 9.08 27.60
CA GLY A 895 -9.76 10.50 27.38
C GLY A 895 -9.97 10.83 25.90
N MET A 896 -9.13 10.26 25.02
CA MET A 896 -9.28 10.38 23.57
C MET A 896 -10.66 9.90 23.12
N SER A 897 -11.05 8.68 23.50
CA SER A 897 -12.35 8.09 23.12
C SER A 897 -13.53 8.95 23.55
N GLY A 898 -13.51 9.50 24.77
CA GLY A 898 -14.57 10.37 25.27
C GLY A 898 -14.74 11.65 24.44
N TYR A 899 -13.64 12.28 24.04
CA TYR A 899 -13.69 13.49 23.19
C TYR A 899 -13.98 13.19 21.72
N LEU A 900 -13.63 12.00 21.22
CA LEU A 900 -14.07 11.54 19.90
C LEU A 900 -15.58 11.37 19.85
N GLU A 901 -16.22 10.84 20.91
CA GLU A 901 -17.69 10.77 21.02
C GLU A 901 -18.33 12.16 20.99
N GLU A 902 -17.75 13.13 21.71
CA GLU A 902 -18.22 14.52 21.68
C GLU A 902 -18.04 15.15 20.29
N ALA A 903 -16.90 14.92 19.64
CA ALA A 903 -16.64 15.37 18.27
C ALA A 903 -17.64 14.79 17.27
N THR A 904 -18.00 13.51 17.41
CA THR A 904 -19.02 12.83 16.60
C THR A 904 -20.38 13.48 16.79
N ARG A 905 -20.81 13.72 18.03
CA ARG A 905 -22.09 14.38 18.31
C ARG A 905 -22.16 15.75 17.64
N HIS A 906 -21.11 16.55 17.71
CA HIS A 906 -21.07 17.85 17.03
C HIS A 906 -20.97 17.73 15.51
N ALA A 907 -20.30 16.71 14.97
CA ALA A 907 -20.26 16.47 13.53
C ALA A 907 -21.67 16.23 12.96
N LEU A 908 -22.49 15.45 13.67
CA LEU A 908 -23.89 15.17 13.30
C LEU A 908 -24.82 16.39 13.45
N GLU A 909 -24.37 17.47 14.10
CA GLU A 909 -25.10 18.75 14.18
C GLU A 909 -24.76 19.68 13.00
N ILE A 910 -23.72 19.40 12.21
CA ILE A 910 -23.25 20.27 11.13
C ILE A 910 -24.35 20.44 10.07
N HIS A 911 -25.07 19.38 9.78
CA HIS A 911 -26.04 19.33 8.71
C HIS A 911 -27.33 18.66 9.18
N ALA A 912 -28.47 19.30 8.92
CA ALA A 912 -29.76 18.73 9.22
C ALA A 912 -30.16 17.76 8.10
N SER A 913 -30.36 16.48 8.45
CA SER A 913 -30.77 15.45 7.49
C SER A 913 -32.02 15.85 6.69
N GLY A 914 -31.99 15.62 5.38
CA GLY A 914 -33.05 15.97 4.44
C GLY A 914 -33.07 17.44 3.96
N THR A 915 -32.06 18.24 4.30
CA THR A 915 -31.89 19.60 3.73
C THR A 915 -31.03 19.60 2.47
N ILE A 916 -31.22 20.59 1.58
CA ILE A 916 -30.44 20.74 0.34
C ILE A 916 -29.24 21.67 0.58
N ASP A 917 -28.43 21.40 1.61
CA ASP A 917 -27.21 22.15 1.90
C ASP A 917 -25.96 21.33 1.57
N ASN A 918 -25.57 21.37 0.30
CA ASN A 918 -24.38 20.65 -0.20
C ASN A 918 -23.09 21.00 0.55
N THR A 919 -22.97 22.21 1.09
CA THR A 919 -21.76 22.64 1.79
C THR A 919 -21.72 22.00 3.17
N ARG A 920 -22.82 22.08 3.92
CA ARG A 920 -22.93 21.46 5.25
C ARG A 920 -22.86 19.93 5.18
N ALA A 921 -23.52 19.29 4.21
CA ALA A 921 -23.42 17.85 4.01
C ALA A 921 -21.98 17.39 3.72
N ARG A 922 -21.23 18.17 2.92
CA ARG A 922 -19.80 17.91 2.66
C ARG A 922 -18.94 18.09 3.92
N ASP A 923 -19.22 19.12 4.70
CA ASP A 923 -18.52 19.39 5.97
C ASP A 923 -18.78 18.28 7.00
N GLU A 924 -20.03 17.83 7.14
CA GLU A 924 -20.43 16.69 7.99
C GLU A 924 -19.69 15.41 7.58
N SER A 925 -19.77 15.02 6.31
CA SER A 925 -19.08 13.84 5.77
C SER A 925 -17.56 13.91 6.00
N THR A 926 -16.97 15.11 5.87
CA THR A 926 -15.54 15.33 6.14
C THR A 926 -15.19 15.21 7.61
N ALA A 927 -16.00 15.78 8.50
CA ALA A 927 -15.79 15.68 9.94
C ALA A 927 -15.87 14.22 10.41
N LEU A 928 -16.92 13.49 10.03
CA LEU A 928 -17.12 12.07 10.39
C LEU A 928 -15.95 11.19 9.91
N ARG A 929 -15.48 11.38 8.67
CA ARG A 929 -14.32 10.68 8.12
C ARG A 929 -13.03 10.97 8.89
N ASN A 930 -12.78 12.24 9.24
CA ASN A 930 -11.60 12.62 10.01
C ASN A 930 -11.64 12.02 11.43
N ILE A 931 -12.81 11.96 12.06
CA ILE A 931 -13.02 11.32 13.36
C ILE A 931 -12.80 9.80 13.24
N ALA A 932 -13.30 9.16 12.18
CA ALA A 932 -13.09 7.72 11.93
C ALA A 932 -11.60 7.36 11.82
N LEU A 933 -10.78 8.21 11.19
CA LEU A 933 -9.32 8.03 11.14
C LEU A 933 -8.67 8.09 12.53
N GLU A 934 -9.13 8.97 13.42
CA GLU A 934 -8.62 9.00 14.80
C GLU A 934 -9.09 7.77 15.59
N TYR A 935 -10.31 7.28 15.35
CA TYR A 935 -10.75 5.99 15.91
C TYR A 935 -9.90 4.80 15.42
N GLY A 936 -9.23 4.89 14.27
CA GLY A 936 -8.26 3.89 13.83
C GLY A 936 -6.96 3.87 14.64
N LYS A 937 -6.67 4.91 15.43
CA LYS A 937 -5.49 4.98 16.33
C LYS A 937 -5.78 4.43 17.73
N VAL A 938 -7.04 4.15 18.02
CA VAL A 938 -7.46 3.40 19.21
C VAL A 938 -8.01 2.05 18.72
N PRO A 939 -7.97 0.97 19.50
CA PRO A 939 -8.44 -0.34 19.07
C PRO A 939 -10.00 -0.43 19.02
N ASP A 940 -10.67 0.51 18.35
CA ASP A 940 -12.13 0.55 18.14
C ASP A 940 -12.47 0.77 16.65
N LEU A 941 -12.00 -0.14 15.80
CA LEU A 941 -12.29 -0.17 14.37
C LEU A 941 -13.80 -0.26 14.06
N LYS A 942 -14.59 -0.80 15.00
CA LYS A 942 -16.04 -0.86 14.87
C LYS A 942 -16.65 0.54 14.81
N LYS A 943 -16.28 1.43 15.74
CA LYS A 943 -16.75 2.83 15.68
C LYS A 943 -16.25 3.55 14.43
N ALA A 944 -15.01 3.31 14.00
CA ALA A 944 -14.50 3.88 12.77
C ALA A 944 -15.37 3.48 11.56
N LYS A 945 -15.73 2.20 11.46
CA LYS A 945 -16.66 1.67 10.43
C LYS A 945 -18.03 2.34 10.49
N ASP A 946 -18.63 2.42 11.68
CA ASP A 946 -19.96 3.03 11.86
C ASP A 946 -19.97 4.51 11.44
N LEU A 947 -18.91 5.26 11.77
CA LEU A 947 -18.75 6.66 11.36
C LEU A 947 -18.58 6.82 9.85
N LEU A 948 -17.87 5.91 9.19
CA LEU A 948 -17.76 5.95 7.72
C LEU A 948 -19.09 5.66 7.04
N GLN A 949 -19.94 4.81 7.63
CA GLN A 949 -21.30 4.62 7.15
C GLN A 949 -22.13 5.91 7.28
N LEU A 950 -22.06 6.60 8.43
CA LEU A 950 -22.70 7.91 8.61
C LEU A 950 -22.14 8.97 7.63
N ALA A 951 -20.83 8.93 7.34
CA ALA A 951 -20.23 9.83 6.35
C ALA A 951 -20.76 9.59 4.94
N ILE A 952 -21.15 8.35 4.60
CA ILE A 952 -21.83 8.02 3.34
C ILE A 952 -23.23 8.61 3.32
N GLU A 953 -24.00 8.42 4.39
CA GLU A 953 -25.36 8.96 4.51
C GLU A 953 -25.37 10.48 4.34
N ALA A 954 -24.39 11.19 4.92
CA ALA A 954 -24.20 12.62 4.72
C ALA A 954 -23.82 12.96 3.26
N ALA A 955 -22.93 12.18 2.64
CA ALA A 955 -22.51 12.38 1.26
C ALA A 955 -23.64 12.12 0.24
N GLU A 956 -24.55 11.18 0.52
CA GLU A 956 -25.73 10.88 -0.30
C GLU A 956 -26.67 12.10 -0.45
N GLN A 957 -26.68 13.01 0.55
CA GLN A 957 -27.48 14.25 0.52
C GLN A 957 -26.88 15.35 -0.38
N ILE A 958 -25.65 15.17 -0.91
CA ILE A 958 -25.01 16.13 -1.81
C ILE A 958 -25.64 16.01 -3.20
N THR A 959 -26.29 17.07 -3.67
CA THR A 959 -26.95 17.11 -4.99
C THR A 959 -26.00 17.33 -6.16
N ALA A 960 -24.84 17.97 -5.93
CA ALA A 960 -23.85 18.21 -6.97
C ALA A 960 -22.98 16.96 -7.21
N ASP A 961 -23.19 16.28 -8.33
CA ASP A 961 -22.57 14.98 -8.66
C ASP A 961 -21.05 14.95 -8.44
N ASN A 962 -20.29 15.92 -8.98
CA ASN A 962 -18.83 15.97 -8.79
C ASN A 962 -18.41 16.07 -7.31
N SER A 963 -19.17 16.80 -6.49
CA SER A 963 -18.89 16.92 -5.05
C SER A 963 -19.22 15.62 -4.31
N ARG A 964 -20.33 14.96 -4.69
CA ARG A 964 -20.74 13.66 -4.13
C ARG A 964 -19.73 12.57 -4.48
N THR A 965 -19.35 12.44 -5.75
CA THR A 965 -18.31 11.50 -6.21
C THR A 965 -16.98 11.73 -5.47
N THR A 966 -16.58 12.99 -5.27
CA THR A 966 -15.36 13.30 -4.50
C THR A 966 -15.48 12.87 -3.03
N ALA A 967 -16.64 13.08 -2.40
CA ALA A 967 -16.88 12.63 -1.03
C ALA A 967 -16.82 11.11 -0.91
N TYR A 968 -17.47 10.37 -1.81
CA TYR A 968 -17.40 8.91 -1.88
C TYR A 968 -15.98 8.39 -2.06
N ALA A 969 -15.22 8.96 -3.00
CA ALA A 969 -13.82 8.56 -3.21
C ALA A 969 -12.97 8.78 -1.94
N ASN A 970 -13.19 9.87 -1.20
CA ASN A 970 -12.49 10.12 0.06
C ASN A 970 -12.90 9.13 1.17
N ILE A 971 -14.17 8.72 1.22
CA ILE A 971 -14.65 7.70 2.18
C ILE A 971 -14.05 6.34 1.85
N VAL A 972 -14.09 5.93 0.57
CA VAL A 972 -13.47 4.67 0.10
C VAL A 972 -11.98 4.63 0.45
N ARG A 973 -11.24 5.73 0.19
CA ARG A 973 -9.83 5.84 0.60
C ARG A 973 -9.64 5.75 2.11
N THR A 974 -10.64 6.14 2.90
CA THR A 974 -10.55 6.06 4.37
C THR A 974 -10.81 4.66 4.88
N TYR A 975 -11.74 3.90 4.29
CA TYR A 975 -11.85 2.46 4.55
C TYR A 975 -10.51 1.76 4.28
N ALA A 976 -9.89 2.04 3.13
CA ALA A 976 -8.57 1.48 2.81
C ALA A 976 -7.50 1.85 3.85
N ARG A 977 -7.48 3.12 4.31
CA ARG A 977 -6.56 3.61 5.36
C ARG A 977 -6.71 2.96 6.73
N LEU A 978 -7.88 2.42 7.00
CA LEU A 978 -8.15 1.71 8.24
C LEU A 978 -7.90 0.19 8.10
N GLY A 979 -7.31 -0.27 6.99
CA GLY A 979 -7.14 -1.69 6.70
C GLY A 979 -8.43 -2.42 6.33
N LEU A 980 -9.55 -1.70 6.16
CA LEU A 980 -10.86 -2.27 5.86
C LEU A 980 -11.05 -2.46 4.34
N VAL A 981 -10.17 -3.25 3.73
CA VAL A 981 -10.02 -3.38 2.27
C VAL A 981 -11.29 -3.89 1.60
N ASP A 982 -11.93 -4.93 2.14
CA ASP A 982 -13.15 -5.50 1.57
C ASP A 982 -14.31 -4.52 1.62
N LEU A 983 -14.42 -3.75 2.71
CA LEU A 983 -15.42 -2.69 2.84
C LEU A 983 -15.14 -1.53 1.88
N ALA A 984 -13.87 -1.18 1.67
CA ALA A 984 -13.47 -0.17 0.69
C ALA A 984 -13.89 -0.60 -0.72
N TYR A 985 -13.66 -1.87 -1.08
CA TYR A 985 -14.05 -2.43 -2.38
C TYR A 985 -15.56 -2.46 -2.55
N ALA A 986 -16.30 -2.97 -1.56
CA ALA A 986 -17.76 -2.98 -1.57
C ALA A 986 -18.35 -1.57 -1.67
N ALA A 987 -17.77 -0.60 -0.95
CA ALA A 987 -18.16 0.81 -1.03
C ALA A 987 -17.86 1.39 -2.42
N ALA A 988 -16.70 1.09 -3.03
CA ALA A 988 -16.38 1.53 -4.38
C ALA A 988 -17.42 1.01 -5.39
N GLN A 989 -17.79 -0.28 -5.30
CA GLN A 989 -18.79 -0.89 -6.17
C GLN A 989 -20.18 -0.27 -5.98
N ARG A 990 -20.62 -0.08 -4.73
CA ARG A 990 -21.95 0.43 -4.40
C ARG A 990 -22.13 1.92 -4.72
N LEU A 991 -21.13 2.75 -4.42
CA LEU A 991 -21.27 4.21 -4.40
C LEU A 991 -21.05 4.86 -5.77
N HIS A 992 -20.29 4.23 -6.65
CA HIS A 992 -19.96 4.79 -7.96
C HIS A 992 -20.81 4.17 -9.07
N ALA A 993 -21.58 5.01 -9.76
CA ALA A 993 -22.49 4.56 -10.81
C ALA A 993 -21.76 4.11 -12.07
N THR A 994 -20.62 4.74 -12.41
CA THR A 994 -19.89 4.47 -13.65
C THR A 994 -18.69 3.56 -13.43
N VAL A 995 -18.38 2.72 -14.42
CA VAL A 995 -17.18 1.85 -14.42
C VAL A 995 -15.89 2.65 -14.22
N PRO A 996 -15.66 3.81 -14.88
CA PRO A 996 -14.43 4.57 -14.69
C PRO A 996 -14.24 5.09 -13.25
N GLU A 997 -15.31 5.55 -12.59
CA GLU A 997 -15.24 5.99 -11.19
C GLU A 997 -14.95 4.82 -10.25
N ARG A 998 -15.62 3.67 -10.44
CA ARG A 998 -15.36 2.44 -9.69
C ARG A 998 -13.90 2.00 -9.83
N ASN A 999 -13.43 1.90 -11.07
CA ASN A 999 -12.06 1.48 -11.36
C ASN A 999 -11.05 2.46 -10.73
N SER A 1000 -11.30 3.77 -10.85
CA SER A 1000 -10.45 4.80 -10.24
C SER A 1000 -10.35 4.63 -8.72
N SER A 1001 -11.47 4.36 -8.04
CA SER A 1001 -11.47 4.09 -6.60
C SER A 1001 -10.78 2.78 -6.25
N ILE A 1002 -10.98 1.70 -7.03
CA ILE A 1002 -10.29 0.42 -6.84
C ILE A 1002 -8.77 0.58 -6.99
N ARG A 1003 -8.32 1.35 -7.98
CA ARG A 1003 -6.89 1.71 -8.13
C ARG A 1003 -6.37 2.42 -6.88
N ASP A 1004 -7.10 3.41 -6.39
CA ASP A 1004 -6.69 4.15 -5.19
C ASP A 1004 -6.62 3.25 -3.95
N ILE A 1005 -7.53 2.27 -3.80
CA ILE A 1005 -7.48 1.24 -2.75
C ILE A 1005 -6.23 0.38 -2.93
N ALA A 1006 -6.01 -0.18 -4.12
CA ALA A 1006 -4.89 -1.10 -4.38
C ALA A 1006 -3.54 -0.42 -4.10
N LYS A 1007 -3.36 0.81 -4.56
CA LYS A 1007 -2.18 1.64 -4.26
C LYS A 1007 -1.99 1.83 -2.77
N HIS A 1008 -3.07 2.11 -2.05
CA HIS A 1008 -2.99 2.34 -0.62
C HIS A 1008 -2.59 1.08 0.13
N VAL A 1009 -3.21 -0.06 -0.20
CA VAL A 1009 -2.88 -1.38 0.39
C VAL A 1009 -1.39 -1.70 0.20
N THR A 1010 -0.84 -1.49 -0.99
CA THR A 1010 0.60 -1.73 -1.25
C THR A 1010 1.54 -0.74 -0.56
N SER A 1011 1.03 0.43 -0.15
CA SER A 1011 1.83 1.48 0.49
C SER A 1011 1.68 1.54 2.02
N ILE A 1012 0.88 0.65 2.62
CA ILE A 1012 0.80 0.58 4.08
C ILE A 1012 2.20 0.23 4.59
N ASP A 1013 2.62 0.94 5.64
CA ASP A 1013 3.86 0.72 6.36
C ASP A 1013 3.60 1.05 7.83
N ASP A 1014 3.66 0.03 8.67
CA ASP A 1014 3.41 0.17 10.10
C ASP A 1014 4.63 0.75 10.85
N PHE A 1015 5.79 0.80 10.18
CA PHE A 1015 7.05 1.34 10.70
C PHE A 1015 7.67 2.37 9.74
N PRO A 1016 7.00 3.50 9.44
CA PRO A 1016 7.48 4.47 8.44
C PRO A 1016 8.83 5.11 8.78
N ASP A 1017 9.23 5.06 10.06
CA ASP A 1017 10.52 5.58 10.55
C ASP A 1017 11.67 4.55 10.48
N SER A 1018 11.38 3.29 10.09
CA SER A 1018 12.36 2.21 10.03
C SER A 1018 12.18 1.36 8.77
N PRO A 1019 13.18 1.28 7.86
CA PRO A 1019 13.08 0.44 6.67
C PRO A 1019 13.22 -1.06 6.98
N LEU A 1020 13.39 -1.44 8.26
CA LEU A 1020 13.69 -2.81 8.67
C LEU A 1020 12.44 -3.67 8.89
N ALA A 1021 11.26 -3.08 9.01
CA ALA A 1021 9.99 -3.77 9.18
C ALA A 1021 8.87 -2.94 8.55
N PHE A 1022 7.70 -3.54 8.33
CA PHE A 1022 6.55 -2.82 7.74
C PHE A 1022 5.19 -3.40 8.10
N VAL A 1023 5.15 -4.50 8.86
CA VAL A 1023 3.93 -5.21 9.29
C VAL A 1023 3.94 -5.30 10.81
N ASP A 1024 2.84 -4.84 11.39
CA ASP A 1024 2.46 -4.96 12.80
C ASP A 1024 0.96 -5.30 12.78
N THR A 1025 0.61 -6.57 12.99
CA THR A 1025 -0.77 -7.05 12.77
C THR A 1025 -1.72 -6.57 13.87
N ASP A 1026 -1.30 -6.53 15.13
CA ASP A 1026 -2.13 -6.17 16.28
C ASP A 1026 -2.02 -4.68 16.71
N LYS A 1027 -1.06 -3.94 16.14
CA LYS A 1027 -0.77 -2.51 16.38
C LYS A 1027 -0.17 -2.21 17.76
N ASP A 1028 0.56 -3.14 18.34
CA ASP A 1028 1.25 -2.93 19.63
C ASP A 1028 2.59 -2.15 19.50
N GLY A 1029 3.06 -1.93 18.27
CA GLY A 1029 4.31 -1.25 17.95
C GLY A 1029 5.52 -2.18 17.81
N ARG A 1030 5.31 -3.50 17.76
CA ARG A 1030 6.36 -4.50 17.51
C ARG A 1030 6.19 -5.14 16.13
N PRO A 1031 7.28 -5.34 15.38
CA PRO A 1031 7.18 -5.96 14.08
C PRO A 1031 6.91 -7.46 14.16
N ASP A 1032 5.94 -7.91 13.36
CA ASP A 1032 5.66 -9.32 13.06
C ASP A 1032 6.91 -10.07 12.54
N PHE A 1033 7.68 -9.38 11.68
CA PHE A 1033 8.94 -9.81 11.11
C PHE A 1033 9.76 -8.63 10.57
N PHE A 1034 11.07 -8.80 10.53
CA PHE A 1034 12.02 -7.93 9.84
C PHE A 1034 12.17 -8.33 8.36
N VAL A 1035 12.45 -7.35 7.51
CA VAL A 1035 12.74 -7.54 6.09
C VAL A 1035 13.95 -8.47 5.87
N PRO A 1036 13.98 -9.31 4.82
CA PRO A 1036 15.01 -10.35 4.67
C PRO A 1036 16.47 -9.89 4.57
N TRP A 1037 16.70 -8.62 4.24
CA TRP A 1037 18.04 -8.01 4.13
C TRP A 1037 18.54 -7.36 5.42
N ALA A 1038 17.68 -7.21 6.43
CA ALA A 1038 18.06 -6.57 7.68
C ALA A 1038 19.14 -7.39 8.41
N SER A 1039 20.31 -6.79 8.65
CA SER A 1039 21.36 -7.45 9.42
C SER A 1039 21.05 -7.44 10.91
N PRO A 1040 21.59 -8.38 11.71
CA PRO A 1040 21.43 -8.37 13.17
C PRO A 1040 21.87 -7.05 13.81
N GLU A 1041 22.91 -6.40 13.27
CA GLU A 1041 23.41 -5.10 13.74
C GLU A 1041 22.43 -3.97 13.43
N GLN A 1042 21.79 -4.00 12.26
CA GLN A 1042 20.77 -3.01 11.89
C GLN A 1042 19.53 -3.13 12.78
N ILE A 1043 19.08 -4.36 13.02
CA ILE A 1043 17.96 -4.67 13.94
C ILE A 1043 18.30 -4.20 15.36
N ALA A 1044 19.50 -4.49 15.86
CA ALA A 1044 19.92 -4.03 17.18
C ALA A 1044 20.03 -2.50 17.27
N ALA A 1045 20.40 -1.81 16.19
CA ALA A 1045 20.52 -0.36 16.14
C ALA A 1045 19.17 0.37 16.03
N SER A 1046 18.13 -0.29 15.50
CA SER A 1046 16.79 0.32 15.40
C SER A 1046 16.06 0.38 16.74
N GLY A 1047 16.38 -0.54 17.67
CA GLY A 1047 15.67 -0.68 18.94
C GLY A 1047 14.31 -1.37 18.81
N LEU A 1048 13.97 -1.92 17.63
CA LEU A 1048 12.78 -2.73 17.43
C LEU A 1048 13.03 -4.17 17.93
N GLU A 1049 12.01 -4.77 18.53
CA GLU A 1049 12.03 -6.15 19.00
C GLU A 1049 10.93 -6.93 18.27
N LEU A 1050 11.26 -8.15 17.82
CA LEU A 1050 10.29 -9.01 17.15
C LEU A 1050 9.11 -9.29 18.09
N ASP A 1051 7.90 -9.22 17.56
CA ASP A 1051 6.70 -9.54 18.31
C ASP A 1051 6.65 -11.03 18.71
N ASP A 1052 6.19 -11.32 19.93
CA ASP A 1052 6.02 -12.66 20.46
C ASP A 1052 4.58 -13.20 20.37
N ASP A 1053 3.62 -12.35 20.01
CA ASP A 1053 2.18 -12.63 19.89
C ASP A 1053 1.58 -11.82 18.72
N SER A 1054 1.96 -12.17 17.49
CA SER A 1054 1.74 -11.31 16.30
C SER A 1054 0.30 -10.91 16.01
N ASP A 1055 -0.71 -11.64 16.50
CA ASP A 1055 -2.12 -11.28 16.33
C ASP A 1055 -2.81 -10.73 17.60
N GLY A 1056 -2.06 -10.63 18.70
CA GLY A 1056 -2.51 -10.07 19.98
C GLY A 1056 -3.61 -10.88 20.68
N ASP A 1057 -3.78 -12.16 20.35
CA ASP A 1057 -4.84 -13.01 20.93
C ASP A 1057 -4.47 -13.58 22.32
N GLY A 1058 -3.22 -13.36 22.76
CA GLY A 1058 -2.66 -13.82 24.02
C GLY A 1058 -1.99 -15.19 23.93
N LYS A 1059 -1.83 -15.77 22.72
CA LYS A 1059 -1.11 -17.03 22.47
C LYS A 1059 0.23 -16.74 21.77
N PRO A 1060 1.36 -17.02 22.44
CA PRO A 1060 2.66 -16.78 21.82
C PRO A 1060 2.89 -17.58 20.53
N ASP A 1061 3.50 -16.96 19.51
CA ASP A 1061 3.76 -17.55 18.18
C ASP A 1061 4.58 -18.85 18.20
N THR A 1062 5.26 -19.13 19.32
CA THR A 1062 5.99 -20.39 19.57
C THR A 1062 5.10 -21.61 19.73
N VAL A 1063 3.82 -21.40 20.04
CA VAL A 1063 2.80 -22.44 20.20
C VAL A 1063 1.55 -22.17 19.38
N ASP A 1064 1.39 -20.95 18.87
CA ASP A 1064 0.24 -20.58 18.09
C ASP A 1064 0.33 -21.08 16.63
N LEU A 1065 -0.79 -21.64 16.16
CA LEU A 1065 -0.88 -22.25 14.83
C LEU A 1065 -1.49 -21.28 13.81
N THR A 1066 -1.99 -20.13 14.24
CA THR A 1066 -2.59 -19.08 13.42
C THR A 1066 -1.97 -17.72 13.75
N PRO A 1067 -0.63 -17.56 13.74
CA PRO A 1067 0.08 -16.45 14.38
C PRO A 1067 -0.21 -15.04 13.82
N PHE A 1068 -1.06 -14.94 12.81
CA PHE A 1068 -1.49 -13.66 12.22
C PHE A 1068 -3.01 -13.54 12.18
N HIS A 1069 -3.73 -14.35 12.96
CA HIS A 1069 -5.19 -14.40 12.97
C HIS A 1069 -5.72 -14.77 14.36
N ALA A 1070 -6.17 -13.74 15.08
CA ALA A 1070 -6.72 -13.90 16.41
C ALA A 1070 -7.96 -14.81 16.45
N ASP A 1071 -7.93 -15.80 17.34
CA ASP A 1071 -8.95 -16.86 17.51
C ASP A 1071 -10.31 -16.41 18.14
#